data_AF-A0A8K0MM64-F1
#
_entry.id   AF-A0A8K0MM64-F1
#
_cell.length_a   1.000
_cell.length_b   1.000
_cell.length_c   1.000
_cell.angle_alpha   90.00
_cell.angle_beta   90.00
_cell.angle_gamma   90.00
#
_symmetry.space_group_name_H-M   'P 1'
#
loop_
_entity.id
_entity.type
_entity.pdbx_description
1 polymer ?
#
loop_
_entity_poly.entity_id
_entity_poly.type
_entity_poly.pdbx_seq_one_letter_code
_entity_poly.pdbx_strand_id
1 'polypeptide(L)'
;MASAAICSTLRRRRSPSLEAFLAPVDLSDVALVQTLASVASDLVSSFSGISWWFQRKNSRSLVRKLEVFLVLLECMRDSGSTLPRNSALCLKELYLLLYRSKILLDYCAQSSKLWLLLQNHSISGHFHDLNQEISTLLDVFPMKDVELGEDGREQIQLLQRQARRAKLFIDKDDDALRIMFFTFLDEFENGRIPDSAELRLFFVDRLGIRDAKSCRDEIEYLEEQIVNHEGDVEPTVSVLNGFAALTRYCRFLLFGFEEDEVEPGAIGNQKKMRKGLISQEIAETFITIPSDFCCPISLDLMRDPVIISTGQSYERSSISRWMEEGHCTCPKTGQMLIHNRLVPNRALRNLITQWCTAHGIPYDPPECTDPSAENFSAASPSKAALEANRATAQLLIQQLENGSQVAKTVAAREIRLLAKTGRENRAFIAEAGAIPYLRKILSSPNHVAQENSVTAMLNLSIYEKNKCRIMEEEGCLESIVNVLRFGHTTEARENSAATLFSLSAVHDYKKRIADEEGAVEALARLLGLGTSRGKKDAVTALFNLSTHTDNCARMIEAGAVKALVNALGNEVVSEEAAGALALIVRQPVGAEAVGKEEMAVPGLIGMMRCGTPRGKENAVAALLELCRSGGAATTEKVVKAPALAGLLQSLLFTGTKRARRKAASLARVFQRRENAAMHFGGLGAGYAYASNSAASRDSGFASDVSVPMSISVPVL
;
A
#
# COMPACT_ATOMS: atom_id res chain seq x y z
N MET A 1 4.46 -31.85 14.93
CA MET A 1 4.73 -31.12 13.66
C MET A 1 3.52 -31.07 12.72
N ALA A 2 2.61 -32.07 12.68
CA ALA A 2 1.33 -31.96 11.96
C ALA A 2 0.39 -30.86 12.53
N SER A 3 0.52 -30.55 13.82
CA SER A 3 -0.24 -29.54 14.57
C SER A 3 -0.17 -28.10 14.06
N ALA A 4 0.90 -27.73 13.34
CA ALA A 4 1.08 -26.39 12.79
C ALA A 4 0.33 -26.19 11.46
N ALA A 5 0.09 -27.28 10.72
CA ALA A 5 -0.49 -27.23 9.37
C ALA A 5 -1.99 -26.88 9.36
N ILE A 6 -2.75 -27.35 10.36
CA ILE A 6 -4.20 -27.06 10.51
C ILE A 6 -4.44 -25.59 10.89
N CYS A 7 -3.49 -24.95 11.58
CA CYS A 7 -3.59 -23.54 11.97
C CYS A 7 -2.99 -22.57 10.94
N SER A 8 -2.07 -23.02 10.09
CA SER A 8 -1.61 -22.22 8.94
C SER A 8 -2.67 -22.07 7.85
N THR A 9 -3.60 -23.02 7.73
CA THR A 9 -4.71 -22.98 6.75
C THR A 9 -5.91 -22.16 7.25
N LEU A 10 -6.23 -22.21 8.55
CA LEU A 10 -7.31 -21.44 9.17
C LEU A 10 -6.85 -20.03 9.60
N ARG A 11 -6.70 -19.11 8.63
CA ARG A 11 -6.26 -17.73 8.90
C ARG A 11 -7.29 -16.95 9.70
N ARG A 12 -6.92 -16.56 10.92
CA ARG A 12 -7.70 -15.71 11.82
C ARG A 12 -7.23 -14.26 11.73
N ARG A 13 -8.10 -13.33 12.16
CA ARG A 13 -7.72 -11.94 12.51
C ARG A 13 -6.64 -11.84 13.60
N ARG A 14 -6.38 -12.91 14.35
CA ARG A 14 -5.27 -13.05 15.32
C ARG A 14 -4.72 -14.47 15.30
N SER A 15 -3.41 -14.61 15.12
CA SER A 15 -2.71 -15.89 15.33
C SER A 15 -2.93 -16.37 16.77
N PRO A 16 -3.15 -17.67 17.00
CA PRO A 16 -3.17 -18.21 18.36
C PRO A 16 -1.86 -17.86 19.09
N SER A 17 -1.92 -17.64 20.41
CA SER A 17 -0.69 -17.47 21.22
C SER A 17 0.16 -18.73 21.13
N LEU A 18 1.48 -18.65 21.35
CA LEU A 18 2.36 -19.83 21.33
C LEU A 18 1.90 -20.92 22.33
N GLU A 19 1.29 -20.48 23.44
CA GLU A 19 0.64 -21.30 24.47
C GLU A 19 -0.54 -22.14 23.95
N ALA A 20 -1.14 -21.78 22.81
CA ALA A 20 -2.14 -22.58 22.10
C ALA A 20 -1.61 -23.92 21.58
N PHE A 21 -0.29 -23.98 21.34
CA PHE A 21 0.38 -25.09 20.67
C PHE A 21 1.19 -25.95 21.63
N LEU A 22 1.26 -25.56 22.90
CA LEU A 22 2.03 -26.24 23.94
C LEU A 22 1.07 -26.69 25.04
N ALA A 23 1.03 -28.00 25.29
CA ALA A 23 0.33 -28.52 26.46
C ALA A 23 1.05 -28.05 27.73
N PRO A 24 0.33 -27.76 28.83
CA PRO A 24 0.96 -27.35 30.08
C PRO A 24 1.96 -28.41 30.55
N VAL A 25 3.23 -28.01 30.72
CA VAL A 25 4.31 -28.95 31.06
C VAL A 25 4.41 -29.17 32.56
N ASP A 26 4.06 -28.16 33.37
CA ASP A 26 4.33 -28.10 34.82
C ASP A 26 3.09 -28.22 35.72
N LEU A 27 1.93 -28.58 35.18
CA LEU A 27 0.71 -28.77 35.99
C LEU A 27 0.72 -30.12 36.71
N SER A 28 0.32 -30.11 37.98
CA SER A 28 -0.02 -31.34 38.70
C SER A 28 -1.24 -32.01 38.06
N ASP A 29 -1.38 -33.33 38.24
CA ASP A 29 -2.48 -34.11 37.66
C ASP A 29 -3.86 -33.52 37.98
N VAL A 30 -4.07 -33.08 39.22
CA VAL A 30 -5.31 -32.43 39.68
C VAL A 30 -5.51 -31.07 39.00
N ALA A 31 -4.46 -30.26 38.93
CA ALA A 31 -4.52 -28.95 38.27
C ALA A 31 -4.78 -29.08 36.75
N LEU A 32 -4.24 -30.12 36.11
CA LEU A 32 -4.46 -30.43 34.70
C LEU A 32 -5.94 -30.78 34.43
N VAL A 33 -6.53 -31.67 35.22
CA VAL A 33 -7.96 -32.03 35.09
C VAL A 33 -8.86 -30.82 35.37
N GLN A 34 -8.55 -30.02 36.39
CA GLN A 34 -9.31 -28.81 36.71
C GLN A 34 -9.24 -27.77 35.58
N THR A 35 -8.06 -27.61 34.97
CA THR A 35 -7.85 -26.69 33.84
C THR A 35 -8.62 -27.17 32.62
N LEU A 36 -8.56 -28.47 32.29
CA LEU A 36 -9.29 -29.07 31.19
C LEU A 36 -10.81 -28.94 31.37
N ALA A 37 -11.33 -29.19 32.57
CA ALA A 37 -12.75 -29.03 32.88
C ALA A 37 -13.20 -27.58 32.70
N SER A 38 -12.39 -26.62 33.17
CA SER A 38 -12.64 -25.19 32.98
C SER A 38 -12.69 -24.81 31.49
N VAL A 39 -11.66 -25.20 30.72
CA VAL A 39 -11.59 -24.92 29.28
C VAL A 39 -12.74 -25.57 28.52
N ALA A 40 -13.10 -26.82 28.84
CA ALA A 40 -14.23 -27.50 28.21
C ALA A 40 -15.56 -26.82 28.55
N SER A 41 -15.76 -26.40 29.80
CA SER A 41 -16.96 -25.66 30.24
C SER A 41 -17.09 -24.30 29.54
N ASP A 42 -16.00 -23.55 29.45
CA ASP A 42 -15.93 -22.28 28.71
C ASP A 42 -16.27 -22.47 27.23
N LEU A 43 -15.80 -23.56 26.62
CA LEU A 43 -16.09 -23.88 25.22
C LEU A 43 -17.56 -24.22 25.01
N VAL A 44 -18.09 -25.14 25.81
CA VAL A 44 -19.50 -25.56 25.71
C VAL A 44 -20.43 -24.36 25.93
N SER A 45 -20.17 -23.55 26.96
CA SER A 45 -20.97 -22.35 27.24
C SER A 45 -20.87 -21.31 26.12
N SER A 46 -19.70 -21.13 25.51
CA SER A 46 -19.50 -20.17 24.41
C SER A 46 -20.23 -20.59 23.12
N PHE A 47 -20.33 -21.90 22.84
CA PHE A 47 -20.75 -22.39 21.51
C PHE A 47 -22.10 -23.12 21.48
N SER A 48 -22.64 -23.57 22.61
CA SER A 48 -23.92 -24.30 22.69
C SER A 48 -25.13 -23.48 22.20
N GLY A 49 -25.12 -22.17 22.43
CA GLY A 49 -26.20 -21.25 22.04
C GLY A 49 -26.06 -20.60 20.66
N ILE A 50 -24.97 -20.85 19.93
CA ILE A 50 -24.68 -20.14 18.67
C ILE A 50 -25.53 -20.71 17.51
N SER A 51 -26.20 -19.81 16.78
CA SER A 51 -26.87 -20.17 15.54
C SER A 51 -25.89 -20.17 14.37
N TRP A 52 -25.47 -21.37 13.98
CA TRP A 52 -24.63 -21.60 12.81
C TRP A 52 -25.42 -21.47 11.51
N TRP A 53 -24.94 -20.62 10.60
CA TRP A 53 -25.47 -20.46 9.24
C TRP A 53 -24.98 -21.60 8.35
N PHE A 54 -23.67 -21.85 8.34
CA PHE A 54 -23.01 -22.95 7.64
C PHE A 54 -22.36 -23.90 8.65
N GLN A 55 -22.01 -25.12 8.22
CA GLN A 55 -21.33 -26.10 9.07
C GLN A 55 -22.13 -26.53 10.33
N ARG A 56 -23.44 -26.28 10.35
CA ARG A 56 -24.30 -26.46 11.54
C ARG A 56 -24.20 -27.85 12.15
N LYS A 57 -24.23 -28.91 11.34
CA LYS A 57 -24.14 -30.30 11.83
C LYS A 57 -22.75 -30.62 12.37
N ASN A 58 -21.69 -30.16 11.70
CA ASN A 58 -20.31 -30.37 12.13
C ASN A 58 -20.02 -29.64 13.46
N SER A 59 -20.39 -28.36 13.55
CA SER A 59 -20.23 -27.58 14.78
C SER A 59 -21.03 -28.16 15.95
N ARG A 60 -22.31 -28.51 15.75
CA ARG A 60 -23.14 -29.14 16.79
C ARG A 60 -22.61 -30.50 17.21
N SER A 61 -22.13 -31.30 16.25
CA SER A 61 -21.50 -32.59 16.54
C SER A 61 -20.25 -32.42 17.39
N LEU A 62 -19.38 -31.45 17.06
CA LEU A 62 -18.19 -31.16 17.86
C LEU A 62 -18.56 -30.68 19.27
N VAL A 63 -19.45 -29.69 19.40
CA VAL A 63 -19.88 -29.17 20.72
C VAL A 63 -20.46 -30.28 21.60
N ARG A 64 -21.28 -31.18 21.07
CA ARG A 64 -21.80 -32.34 21.82
C ARG A 64 -20.70 -33.30 22.29
N LYS A 65 -19.63 -33.48 21.52
CA LYS A 65 -18.48 -34.29 21.95
C LYS A 65 -17.72 -33.59 23.07
N LEU A 66 -17.59 -32.27 23.00
CA LEU A 66 -17.00 -31.46 24.07
C LEU A 66 -17.84 -31.53 25.36
N GLU A 67 -19.17 -31.56 25.26
CA GLU A 67 -20.07 -31.78 26.41
C GLU A 67 -19.79 -33.13 27.09
N VAL A 68 -19.60 -34.21 26.31
CA VAL A 68 -19.25 -35.53 26.85
C VAL A 68 -17.86 -35.52 27.51
N PHE A 69 -16.88 -34.85 26.90
CA PHE A 69 -15.56 -34.67 27.53
C PHE A 69 -15.64 -33.86 28.83
N LEU A 70 -16.49 -32.84 28.89
CA LEU A 70 -16.72 -32.07 30.11
C LEU A 70 -17.24 -32.97 31.23
N VAL A 71 -18.27 -33.79 30.97
CA VAL A 71 -18.80 -34.75 31.96
C VAL A 71 -17.71 -35.70 32.45
N LEU A 72 -16.88 -36.24 31.56
CA LEU A 72 -15.74 -37.08 31.93
C LEU A 72 -14.77 -36.35 32.87
N LEU A 73 -14.39 -35.11 32.52
CA LEU A 73 -13.42 -34.32 33.28
C LEU A 73 -13.96 -33.93 34.66
N GLU A 74 -15.27 -33.66 34.77
CA GLU A 74 -15.92 -33.40 36.05
C GLU A 74 -15.97 -34.64 36.94
N CYS A 75 -16.30 -35.82 36.39
CA CYS A 75 -16.20 -37.07 37.14
C CYS A 75 -14.77 -37.32 37.64
N MET A 76 -13.75 -37.07 36.80
CA MET A 76 -12.34 -37.24 37.20
C MET A 76 -11.90 -36.21 38.25
N ARG A 77 -12.44 -34.98 38.21
CA ARG A 77 -12.19 -33.93 39.20
C ARG A 77 -12.71 -34.36 40.57
N ASP A 78 -13.91 -34.94 40.62
CA ASP A 78 -14.58 -35.29 41.87
C ASP A 78 -13.97 -36.54 42.53
N SER A 79 -13.35 -37.45 41.76
CA SER A 79 -12.68 -38.64 42.28
C SER A 79 -11.33 -38.36 42.99
N GLY A 80 -10.66 -37.22 42.73
CA GLY A 80 -9.45 -36.78 43.45
C GLY A 80 -8.21 -37.69 43.39
N SER A 81 -8.22 -38.77 42.59
CA SER A 81 -7.18 -39.79 42.51
C SER A 81 -5.96 -39.37 41.69
N THR A 82 -4.77 -39.89 42.02
CA THR A 82 -3.54 -39.70 41.23
C THR A 82 -3.67 -40.37 39.85
N LEU A 83 -3.28 -39.67 38.78
CA LEU A 83 -3.48 -40.15 37.42
C LEU A 83 -2.33 -41.07 37.00
N PRO A 84 -2.61 -42.23 36.38
CA PRO A 84 -1.58 -43.02 35.71
C PRO A 84 -0.87 -42.18 34.63
N ARG A 85 0.43 -42.42 34.43
CA ARG A 85 1.26 -41.67 33.46
C ARG A 85 0.67 -41.64 32.04
N ASN A 86 0.05 -42.73 31.61
CA ASN A 86 -0.60 -42.83 30.30
C ASN A 86 -1.87 -41.96 30.22
N SER A 87 -2.62 -41.87 31.32
CA SER A 87 -3.81 -40.99 31.43
C SER A 87 -3.41 -39.53 31.38
N ALA A 88 -2.34 -39.14 32.09
CA ALA A 88 -1.82 -37.77 32.08
C ALA A 88 -1.37 -37.32 30.68
N LEU A 89 -0.74 -38.20 29.89
CA LEU A 89 -0.39 -37.90 28.49
C LEU A 89 -1.63 -37.72 27.61
N CYS A 90 -2.64 -38.58 27.73
CA CYS A 90 -3.89 -38.45 26.98
C CYS A 90 -4.62 -37.13 27.32
N LEU A 91 -4.60 -36.71 28.59
CA LEU A 91 -5.18 -35.43 29.02
C LEU A 91 -4.42 -34.21 28.48
N LYS A 92 -3.09 -34.29 28.34
CA LYS A 92 -2.30 -33.25 27.67
C LYS A 92 -2.62 -33.15 26.18
N GLU A 93 -2.84 -34.26 25.49
CA GLU A 93 -3.33 -34.25 24.10
C GLU A 93 -4.77 -33.73 24.00
N LEU A 94 -5.64 -34.07 24.97
CA LEU A 94 -7.00 -33.53 25.05
C LEU A 94 -6.98 -32.01 25.19
N TYR A 95 -6.03 -31.43 25.94
CA TYR A 95 -5.88 -29.98 26.04
C TYR A 95 -5.65 -29.33 24.66
N LEU A 96 -4.73 -29.88 23.87
CA LEU A 96 -4.46 -29.40 22.51
C LEU A 96 -5.69 -29.55 21.61
N LEU A 97 -6.43 -30.66 21.76
CA LEU A 97 -7.66 -30.92 21.02
C LEU A 97 -8.77 -29.92 21.37
N LEU A 98 -8.97 -29.60 22.66
CA LEU A 98 -9.92 -28.58 23.10
C LEU A 98 -9.55 -27.21 22.50
N TYR A 99 -8.27 -26.85 22.51
CA TYR A 99 -7.83 -25.58 21.93
C TYR A 99 -8.04 -25.55 20.41
N ARG A 100 -7.75 -26.62 19.67
CA ARG A 100 -8.04 -26.68 18.22
C ARG A 100 -9.54 -26.64 17.92
N SER A 101 -10.35 -27.29 18.77
CA SER A 101 -11.80 -27.23 18.69
C SER A 101 -12.31 -25.81 18.87
N LYS A 102 -11.77 -25.08 19.85
CA LYS A 102 -11.98 -23.63 20.00
C LYS A 102 -11.59 -22.89 18.72
N ILE A 103 -10.41 -23.22 18.18
CA ILE A 103 -9.87 -22.53 17.01
C ILE A 103 -10.88 -22.54 15.86
N LEU A 104 -11.34 -23.75 15.54
CA LEU A 104 -12.23 -24.03 14.42
C LEU A 104 -13.65 -23.47 14.65
N LEU A 105 -14.19 -23.59 15.86
CA LEU A 105 -15.53 -23.09 16.18
C LEU A 105 -15.59 -21.55 16.14
N ASP A 106 -14.62 -20.86 16.74
CA ASP A 106 -14.46 -19.40 16.63
C ASP A 106 -14.31 -18.97 15.18
N TYR A 107 -13.51 -19.70 14.39
CA TYR A 107 -13.31 -19.40 12.97
C TYR A 107 -14.65 -19.46 12.22
N CYS A 108 -15.45 -20.49 12.45
CA CYS A 108 -16.79 -20.60 11.88
C CYS A 108 -17.76 -19.51 12.38
N ALA A 109 -17.60 -19.04 13.62
CA ALA A 109 -18.49 -18.03 14.21
C ALA A 109 -18.17 -16.60 13.77
N GLN A 110 -16.90 -16.30 13.48
CA GLN A 110 -16.42 -14.94 13.16
C GLN A 110 -16.23 -14.68 11.66
N SER A 111 -16.31 -15.72 10.83
CA SER A 111 -16.14 -15.59 9.39
C SER A 111 -17.41 -15.10 8.69
N SER A 112 -17.22 -14.47 7.53
CA SER A 112 -18.34 -14.06 6.69
C SER A 112 -19.04 -15.26 6.05
N LYS A 113 -20.31 -15.09 5.67
CA LYS A 113 -21.13 -16.15 5.07
C LYS A 113 -20.55 -16.62 3.74
N LEU A 114 -20.15 -15.70 2.86
CA LEU A 114 -19.57 -16.03 1.57
C LEU A 114 -18.23 -16.74 1.73
N TRP A 115 -17.41 -16.31 2.69
CA TRP A 115 -16.12 -16.94 2.95
C TRP A 115 -16.27 -18.38 3.44
N LEU A 116 -17.17 -18.63 4.40
CA LEU A 116 -17.47 -19.98 4.88
C LEU A 116 -17.98 -20.89 3.76
N LEU A 117 -18.78 -20.35 2.85
CA LEU A 117 -19.29 -21.06 1.70
C LEU A 117 -18.16 -21.46 0.73
N LEU A 118 -17.23 -20.55 0.44
CA LEU A 118 -16.07 -20.82 -0.42
C LEU A 118 -15.15 -21.88 0.19
N GLN A 119 -14.96 -21.83 1.51
CA GLN A 119 -14.11 -22.74 2.28
C GLN A 119 -14.84 -24.00 2.79
N ASN A 120 -16.08 -24.24 2.34
CA ASN A 120 -16.96 -25.29 2.89
C ASN A 120 -16.29 -26.68 2.98
N HIS A 121 -15.60 -27.10 1.91
CA HIS A 121 -14.95 -28.41 1.86
C HIS A 121 -13.73 -28.47 2.78
N SER A 122 -12.89 -27.42 2.77
CA SER A 122 -11.71 -27.30 3.64
C SER A 122 -12.10 -27.34 5.11
N ILE A 123 -13.10 -26.55 5.51
CA ILE A 123 -13.60 -26.51 6.89
C ILE A 123 -14.20 -27.87 7.31
N SER A 124 -14.99 -28.51 6.44
CA SER A 124 -15.52 -29.85 6.68
C SER A 124 -14.40 -30.88 6.88
N GLY A 125 -13.31 -30.75 6.12
CA GLY A 125 -12.08 -31.53 6.28
C GLY A 125 -11.47 -31.35 7.67
N HIS A 126 -11.29 -30.11 8.13
CA HIS A 126 -10.77 -29.84 9.47
C HIS A 126 -11.65 -30.41 10.60
N PHE A 127 -12.98 -30.36 10.46
CA PHE A 127 -13.89 -31.04 11.41
C PHE A 127 -13.72 -32.56 11.39
N HIS A 128 -13.49 -33.14 10.21
CA HIS A 128 -13.22 -34.57 10.07
C HIS A 128 -11.89 -34.96 10.72
N ASP A 129 -10.82 -34.18 10.48
CA ASP A 129 -9.51 -34.41 11.07
C ASP A 129 -9.55 -34.34 12.60
N LEU A 130 -10.23 -33.32 13.16
CA LEU A 130 -10.45 -33.25 14.61
C LEU A 130 -11.24 -34.44 15.13
N ASN A 131 -12.22 -34.94 14.38
CA ASN A 131 -12.94 -36.15 14.77
C ASN A 131 -12.02 -37.39 14.76
N GLN A 132 -11.11 -37.50 13.80
CA GLN A 132 -10.11 -38.58 13.79
C GLN A 132 -9.19 -38.47 15.00
N GLU A 133 -8.73 -37.27 15.34
CA GLU A 133 -7.95 -37.02 16.55
C GLU A 133 -8.72 -37.47 17.82
N ILE A 134 -10.01 -37.10 17.94
CA ILE A 134 -10.89 -37.58 19.03
C ILE A 134 -10.93 -39.11 19.06
N SER A 135 -11.11 -39.77 17.91
CA SER A 135 -11.15 -41.23 17.82
C SER A 135 -9.83 -41.85 18.30
N THR A 136 -8.69 -41.33 17.83
CA THR A 136 -7.37 -41.85 18.22
C THR A 136 -7.09 -41.66 19.71
N LEU A 137 -7.49 -40.52 20.27
CA LEU A 137 -7.33 -40.21 21.69
C LEU A 137 -8.14 -41.17 22.55
N LEU A 138 -9.41 -41.43 22.18
CA LEU A 138 -10.28 -42.37 22.89
C LEU A 138 -9.85 -43.83 22.75
N ASP A 139 -9.17 -44.19 21.65
CA ASP A 139 -8.64 -45.54 21.43
C ASP A 139 -7.43 -45.86 22.30
N VAL A 140 -6.62 -44.85 22.62
CA VAL A 140 -5.44 -44.97 23.48
C VAL A 140 -5.78 -44.69 24.95
N PHE A 141 -6.91 -44.04 25.24
CA PHE A 141 -7.29 -43.66 26.59
C PHE A 141 -7.47 -44.88 27.52
N PRO A 142 -6.74 -44.95 28.65
CA PRO A 142 -6.73 -46.12 29.53
C PRO A 142 -7.99 -46.18 30.41
N MET A 143 -9.12 -46.57 29.83
CA MET A 143 -10.43 -46.62 30.50
C MET A 143 -10.45 -47.51 31.76
N LYS A 144 -9.57 -48.52 31.86
CA LYS A 144 -9.51 -49.44 33.01
C LYS A 144 -8.77 -48.85 34.20
N ASP A 145 -7.92 -47.85 33.97
CA ASP A 145 -7.00 -47.31 34.97
C ASP A 145 -7.50 -45.99 35.57
N VAL A 146 -8.70 -45.53 35.15
CA VAL A 146 -9.38 -44.34 35.67
C VAL A 146 -10.66 -44.77 36.39
N GLU A 147 -10.82 -44.34 37.64
CA GLU A 147 -12.02 -44.56 38.45
C GLU A 147 -13.18 -43.70 37.93
N LEU A 148 -13.93 -44.26 36.98
CA LEU A 148 -15.14 -43.67 36.40
C LEU A 148 -16.36 -44.48 36.82
N GLY A 149 -17.45 -43.79 37.18
CA GLY A 149 -18.77 -44.41 37.36
C GLY A 149 -19.28 -45.10 36.10
N GLU A 150 -20.22 -46.04 36.24
CA GLU A 150 -20.74 -46.84 35.11
C GLU A 150 -21.31 -45.96 33.99
N ASP A 151 -22.08 -44.93 34.34
CA ASP A 151 -22.66 -43.98 33.38
C ASP A 151 -21.60 -43.23 32.55
N GLY A 152 -20.54 -42.72 33.21
CA GLY A 152 -19.45 -42.01 32.53
C GLY A 152 -18.64 -42.92 31.61
N ARG A 153 -18.45 -44.18 32.03
CA ARG A 153 -17.80 -45.21 31.21
C ARG A 153 -18.61 -45.55 29.96
N GLU A 154 -19.93 -45.68 30.08
CA GLU A 154 -20.81 -45.93 28.95
C GLU A 154 -20.84 -44.77 27.95
N GLN A 155 -20.90 -43.53 28.44
CA GLN A 155 -20.89 -42.33 27.59
C GLN A 155 -19.61 -42.22 26.75
N ILE A 156 -18.45 -42.51 27.34
CA ILE A 156 -17.17 -42.48 26.63
C ILE A 156 -17.04 -43.64 25.64
N GLN A 157 -17.51 -44.84 25.98
CA GLN A 157 -17.55 -45.95 25.02
C GLN A 157 -18.49 -45.66 23.85
N LEU A 158 -19.62 -45.00 24.09
CA LEU A 158 -20.52 -44.57 23.04
C LEU A 158 -19.87 -43.53 22.14
N LEU A 159 -19.22 -42.51 22.73
CA LEU A 159 -18.47 -41.50 22.00
C LEU A 159 -17.36 -42.12 21.14
N GLN A 160 -16.61 -43.09 21.68
CA GLN A 160 -15.56 -43.82 20.96
C GLN A 160 -16.13 -44.55 19.73
N ARG A 161 -17.25 -45.27 19.89
CA ARG A 161 -17.93 -45.96 18.76
C ARG A 161 -18.44 -44.98 17.72
N GLN A 162 -18.96 -43.82 18.14
CA GLN A 162 -19.45 -42.78 17.25
C GLN A 162 -18.30 -42.10 16.48
N ALA A 163 -17.21 -41.76 17.16
CA ALA A 163 -16.03 -41.13 16.56
C ALA A 163 -15.40 -42.02 15.48
N ARG A 164 -15.23 -43.33 15.76
CA ARG A 164 -14.69 -44.31 14.80
C ARG A 164 -15.52 -44.46 13.52
N ARG A 165 -16.85 -44.27 13.61
CA ARG A 165 -17.78 -44.45 12.49
C ARG A 165 -18.04 -43.18 11.69
N ALA A 166 -17.61 -42.03 12.20
CA ALA A 166 -17.88 -40.76 11.55
C ALA A 166 -17.06 -40.60 10.26
N LYS A 167 -17.75 -40.24 9.19
CA LYS A 167 -17.17 -39.96 7.87
C LYS A 167 -17.09 -38.45 7.66
N LEU A 168 -16.28 -38.02 6.70
CA LEU A 168 -16.30 -36.63 6.22
C LEU A 168 -17.75 -36.27 5.85
N PHE A 169 -18.26 -35.20 6.46
CA PHE A 169 -19.60 -34.70 6.23
C PHE A 169 -19.54 -33.31 5.63
N ILE A 170 -20.00 -33.18 4.39
CA ILE A 170 -20.22 -31.92 3.69
C ILE A 170 -21.72 -31.76 3.56
N ASP A 171 -22.28 -30.64 4.05
CA ASP A 171 -23.72 -30.41 3.92
C ASP A 171 -24.07 -30.15 2.45
N LYS A 172 -25.06 -30.88 1.93
CA LYS A 172 -25.46 -30.83 0.52
C LYS A 172 -26.09 -29.49 0.16
N ASP A 173 -26.78 -28.85 1.11
CA ASP A 173 -27.41 -27.56 0.88
C ASP A 173 -26.35 -26.45 0.80
N ASP A 174 -25.34 -26.52 1.70
CA ASP A 174 -24.16 -25.64 1.69
C ASP A 174 -23.37 -25.82 0.39
N ASP A 175 -23.18 -27.07 -0.07
CA ASP A 175 -22.46 -27.36 -1.30
C ASP A 175 -23.22 -26.90 -2.56
N ALA A 176 -24.55 -27.07 -2.59
CA ALA A 176 -25.38 -26.56 -3.67
C ALA A 176 -25.30 -25.03 -3.78
N LEU A 177 -25.30 -24.32 -2.65
CA LEU A 177 -25.09 -22.87 -2.63
C LEU A 177 -23.69 -22.48 -3.11
N ARG A 178 -22.66 -23.23 -2.72
CA ARG A 178 -21.29 -23.01 -3.19
C ARG A 178 -21.22 -23.15 -4.71
N ILE A 179 -21.75 -24.24 -5.27
CA ILE A 179 -21.76 -24.50 -6.72
C ILE A 179 -22.52 -23.38 -7.46
N MET A 180 -23.65 -22.93 -6.92
CA MET A 180 -24.41 -21.81 -7.49
C MET A 180 -23.58 -20.52 -7.52
N PHE A 181 -22.85 -20.22 -6.46
CA PHE A 181 -21.98 -19.04 -6.42
C PHE A 181 -20.87 -19.09 -7.47
N PHE A 182 -20.24 -20.26 -7.64
CA PHE A 182 -19.27 -20.50 -8.73
C PHE A 182 -19.90 -20.39 -10.11
N THR A 183 -21.17 -20.80 -10.27
CA THR A 183 -21.90 -20.69 -11.54
C THR A 183 -22.07 -19.23 -11.96
N PHE A 184 -22.46 -18.34 -11.03
CA PHE A 184 -22.53 -16.90 -11.30
C PHE A 184 -21.17 -16.30 -11.68
N LEU A 185 -20.08 -16.79 -11.07
CA LEU A 185 -18.73 -16.36 -11.44
C LEU A 185 -18.35 -16.83 -12.85
N ASP A 186 -18.69 -18.07 -13.20
CA ASP A 186 -18.46 -18.64 -14.53
C ASP A 186 -19.28 -17.93 -15.63
N GLU A 187 -20.49 -17.46 -15.32
CA GLU A 187 -21.26 -16.63 -16.24
C GLU A 187 -20.50 -15.35 -16.61
N PHE A 188 -19.93 -14.65 -15.62
CA PHE A 188 -19.06 -13.50 -15.87
C PHE A 188 -17.78 -13.87 -16.62
N GLU A 189 -17.15 -15.02 -16.32
CA GLU A 189 -16.00 -15.52 -17.07
C GLU A 189 -16.34 -15.71 -18.57
N ASN A 190 -17.57 -16.14 -18.84
CA ASN A 190 -18.11 -16.31 -20.19
C ASN A 190 -18.70 -15.02 -20.80
N GLY A 191 -18.61 -13.88 -20.10
CA GLY A 191 -19.10 -12.57 -20.57
C GLY A 191 -20.63 -12.42 -20.52
N ARG A 192 -21.32 -13.23 -19.72
CA ARG A 192 -22.76 -13.13 -19.47
C ARG A 192 -22.99 -12.53 -18.08
N ILE A 193 -24.01 -11.68 -17.97
CA ILE A 193 -24.44 -11.12 -16.69
C ILE A 193 -25.46 -12.10 -16.07
N PRO A 194 -25.28 -12.54 -14.82
CA PRO A 194 -26.23 -13.40 -14.14
C PRO A 194 -27.62 -12.78 -14.00
N ASP A 195 -28.65 -13.63 -13.98
CA ASP A 195 -30.03 -13.18 -13.84
C ASP A 195 -30.28 -12.52 -12.47
N SER A 196 -30.93 -11.37 -12.49
CA SER A 196 -31.16 -10.57 -11.29
C SER A 196 -32.08 -11.25 -10.26
N ALA A 197 -33.04 -12.08 -10.70
CA ALA A 197 -33.95 -12.79 -9.81
C ALA A 197 -33.23 -13.98 -9.15
N GLU A 198 -32.35 -14.67 -9.88
CA GLU A 198 -31.49 -15.72 -9.32
C GLU A 198 -30.50 -15.17 -8.30
N LEU A 199 -29.85 -14.04 -8.61
CA LEU A 199 -28.98 -13.35 -7.65
C LEU A 199 -29.73 -12.93 -6.39
N ARG A 200 -30.96 -12.43 -6.53
CA ARG A 200 -31.82 -12.07 -5.39
C ARG A 200 -32.18 -13.29 -4.55
N LEU A 201 -32.61 -14.39 -5.18
CA LEU A 201 -32.91 -15.65 -4.51
C LEU A 201 -31.68 -16.14 -3.72
N PHE A 202 -30.49 -16.09 -4.31
CA PHE A 202 -29.26 -16.51 -3.66
C PHE A 202 -28.86 -15.61 -2.49
N PHE A 203 -28.66 -14.30 -2.72
CA PHE A 203 -28.16 -13.39 -1.69
C PHE A 203 -29.18 -13.08 -0.59
N VAL A 204 -30.43 -12.81 -0.96
CA VAL A 204 -31.45 -12.35 -0.02
C VAL A 204 -32.15 -13.52 0.64
N ASP A 205 -32.68 -14.46 -0.14
CA ASP A 205 -33.54 -15.51 0.41
C ASP A 205 -32.73 -16.67 1.02
N ARG A 206 -31.64 -17.08 0.35
CA ARG A 206 -30.83 -18.24 0.79
C ARG A 206 -29.72 -17.86 1.77
N LEU A 207 -28.95 -16.80 1.48
CA LEU A 207 -27.87 -16.34 2.37
C LEU A 207 -28.37 -15.40 3.48
N GLY A 208 -29.53 -14.78 3.32
CA GLY A 208 -30.07 -13.85 4.31
C GLY A 208 -29.27 -12.55 4.41
N ILE A 209 -28.65 -12.09 3.32
CA ILE A 209 -28.02 -10.77 3.21
C ILE A 209 -29.13 -9.80 2.77
N ARG A 210 -29.58 -8.95 3.69
CA ARG A 210 -30.84 -8.20 3.52
C ARG A 210 -30.67 -6.73 3.18
N ASP A 211 -29.46 -6.20 3.35
CA ASP A 211 -29.18 -4.78 3.23
C ASP A 211 -27.77 -4.53 2.68
N ALA A 212 -27.55 -3.30 2.22
CA ALA A 212 -26.29 -2.88 1.61
C ALA A 212 -25.11 -2.95 2.59
N LYS A 213 -25.32 -2.74 3.90
CA LYS A 213 -24.26 -2.79 4.90
C LYS A 213 -23.79 -4.23 5.12
N SER A 214 -24.70 -5.16 5.33
CA SER A 214 -24.40 -6.60 5.43
C SER A 214 -23.65 -7.11 4.19
N CYS A 215 -24.03 -6.64 2.99
CA CYS A 215 -23.32 -6.99 1.77
C CYS A 215 -21.91 -6.37 1.70
N ARG A 216 -21.73 -5.12 2.15
CA ARG A 216 -20.40 -4.50 2.27
C ARG A 216 -19.50 -5.23 3.26
N ASP A 217 -20.02 -5.64 4.42
CA ASP A 217 -19.26 -6.38 5.42
C ASP A 217 -18.69 -7.70 4.84
N GLU A 218 -19.46 -8.37 3.96
CA GLU A 218 -18.98 -9.55 3.22
C GLU A 218 -17.88 -9.22 2.21
N ILE A 219 -18.00 -8.11 1.46
CA ILE A 219 -16.96 -7.65 0.50
C ILE A 219 -15.67 -7.31 1.26
N GLU A 220 -15.76 -6.52 2.33
CA GLU A 220 -14.61 -6.12 3.15
C GLU A 220 -13.89 -7.34 3.74
N TYR A 221 -14.66 -8.34 4.20
CA TYR A 221 -14.07 -9.58 4.69
C TYR A 221 -13.33 -10.34 3.59
N LEU A 222 -13.91 -10.47 2.40
CA LEU A 222 -13.25 -11.12 1.25
C LEU A 222 -11.97 -10.37 0.86
N GLU A 223 -12.01 -9.04 0.77
CA GLU A 223 -10.83 -8.21 0.48
C GLU A 223 -9.73 -8.36 1.53
N GLU A 224 -10.09 -8.43 2.82
CA GLU A 224 -9.16 -8.70 3.91
C GLU A 224 -8.49 -10.08 3.74
N GLN A 225 -9.23 -11.10 3.32
CA GLN A 225 -8.67 -12.43 3.05
C GLN A 225 -7.76 -12.44 1.81
N ILE A 226 -8.09 -11.67 0.77
CA ILE A 226 -7.27 -11.53 -0.45
C ILE A 226 -5.91 -10.91 -0.12
N VAL A 227 -5.88 -9.83 0.67
CA VAL A 227 -4.63 -9.17 1.08
C VAL A 227 -3.76 -10.10 1.93
N ASN A 228 -4.40 -10.92 2.76
CA ASN A 228 -3.73 -11.86 3.64
C ASN A 228 -3.50 -13.24 3.01
N HIS A 229 -3.66 -13.42 1.69
CA HIS A 229 -3.55 -14.72 1.03
C HIS A 229 -2.09 -15.10 0.72
N GLU A 230 -1.63 -16.27 1.17
CA GLU A 230 -0.39 -16.87 0.66
C GLU A 230 -0.77 -17.81 -0.48
N GLY A 231 -0.25 -17.55 -1.69
CA GLY A 231 -0.73 -18.05 -2.98
C GLY A 231 -0.86 -19.57 -3.22
N ASP A 232 -0.73 -20.42 -2.20
CA ASP A 232 -0.76 -21.88 -2.28
C ASP A 232 -2.10 -22.51 -1.82
N VAL A 233 -3.09 -21.71 -1.42
CA VAL A 233 -4.40 -22.18 -0.93
C VAL A 233 -5.51 -21.93 -1.97
N GLU A 234 -6.44 -22.89 -2.14
CA GLU A 234 -7.64 -22.71 -2.97
C GLU A 234 -8.79 -22.04 -2.18
N PRO A 235 -9.59 -21.14 -2.79
CA PRO A 235 -9.48 -20.64 -4.16
C PRO A 235 -8.34 -19.63 -4.33
N THR A 236 -7.73 -19.58 -5.51
CA THR A 236 -6.64 -18.66 -5.82
C THR A 236 -7.07 -17.18 -5.66
N VAL A 237 -6.08 -16.30 -5.45
CA VAL A 237 -6.29 -14.85 -5.30
C VAL A 237 -7.09 -14.24 -6.46
N SER A 238 -6.90 -14.72 -7.70
CA SER A 238 -7.65 -14.24 -8.87
C SER A 238 -9.12 -14.63 -8.86
N VAL A 239 -9.44 -15.82 -8.34
CA VAL A 239 -10.82 -16.31 -8.15
C VAL A 239 -11.51 -15.54 -7.02
N LEU A 240 -10.80 -15.33 -5.90
CA LEU A 240 -11.32 -14.51 -4.79
C LEU A 240 -11.61 -13.06 -5.22
N ASN A 241 -10.73 -12.45 -6.02
CA ASN A 241 -11.01 -11.14 -6.63
C ASN A 241 -12.26 -11.16 -7.52
N GLY A 242 -12.51 -12.26 -8.22
CA GLY A 242 -13.73 -12.49 -8.99
C GLY A 242 -14.97 -12.49 -8.10
N PHE A 243 -14.96 -13.23 -6.98
CA PHE A 243 -16.06 -13.24 -6.03
C PHE A 243 -16.29 -11.89 -5.35
N ALA A 244 -15.23 -11.16 -5.01
CA ALA A 244 -15.35 -9.80 -4.47
C ALA A 244 -15.99 -8.85 -5.50
N ALA A 245 -15.61 -8.94 -6.78
CA ALA A 245 -16.21 -8.15 -7.87
C ALA A 245 -17.68 -8.51 -8.12
N LEU A 246 -18.02 -9.80 -8.17
CA LEU A 246 -19.39 -10.30 -8.28
C LEU A 246 -20.26 -9.82 -7.11
N THR A 247 -19.74 -9.91 -5.88
CA THR A 247 -20.46 -9.46 -4.68
C THR A 247 -20.67 -7.95 -4.70
N ARG A 248 -19.68 -7.17 -5.16
CA ARG A 248 -19.81 -5.72 -5.36
C ARG A 248 -20.87 -5.37 -6.40
N TYR A 249 -20.92 -6.10 -7.52
CA TYR A 249 -22.00 -5.96 -8.50
C TYR A 249 -23.38 -6.19 -7.86
N CYS A 250 -23.52 -7.28 -7.10
CA CYS A 250 -24.77 -7.63 -6.42
C CYS A 250 -25.16 -6.59 -5.36
N ARG A 251 -24.19 -5.98 -4.67
CA ARG A 251 -24.45 -4.90 -3.70
C ARG A 251 -25.30 -3.78 -4.32
N PHE A 252 -24.92 -3.30 -5.49
CA PHE A 252 -25.63 -2.20 -6.14
C PHE A 252 -26.89 -2.65 -6.87
N LEU A 253 -26.85 -3.82 -7.50
CA LEU A 253 -28.00 -4.36 -8.22
C LEU A 253 -29.19 -4.63 -7.28
N LEU A 254 -28.94 -5.22 -6.11
CA LEU A 254 -29.99 -5.72 -5.23
C LEU A 254 -30.41 -4.72 -4.14
N PHE A 255 -29.46 -3.94 -3.60
CA PHE A 255 -29.69 -3.07 -2.45
C PHE A 255 -29.61 -1.57 -2.79
N GLY A 256 -29.35 -1.23 -4.06
CA GLY A 256 -29.37 0.15 -4.53
C GLY A 256 -28.22 1.02 -3.99
N PHE A 257 -28.48 2.32 -3.95
CA PHE A 257 -27.49 3.39 -3.77
C PHE A 257 -27.78 4.30 -2.58
N GLU A 258 -28.72 3.90 -1.73
CA GLU A 258 -29.02 4.60 -0.49
C GLU A 258 -27.96 4.17 0.55
N GLU A 259 -27.28 5.13 1.15
CA GLU A 259 -26.45 4.89 2.33
C GLU A 259 -27.28 5.28 3.56
N ASP A 260 -27.35 4.38 4.54
CA ASP A 260 -27.61 4.78 5.93
C ASP A 260 -26.56 5.84 6.28
N GLU A 261 -26.98 7.03 6.69
CA GLU A 261 -26.12 8.16 7.04
C GLU A 261 -24.96 7.72 7.95
N VAL A 262 -23.76 7.59 7.38
CA VAL A 262 -22.51 7.52 8.14
C VAL A 262 -21.74 8.76 7.78
N GLU A 263 -21.58 9.64 8.77
CA GLU A 263 -20.83 10.88 8.66
C GLU A 263 -19.46 10.67 7.99
N PRO A 264 -19.06 11.58 7.07
CA PRO A 264 -17.73 11.59 6.49
C PRO A 264 -16.72 12.12 7.52
N GLY A 265 -16.39 11.28 8.50
CA GLY A 265 -15.45 11.60 9.58
C GLY A 265 -14.86 10.38 10.31
N ALA A 266 -15.36 9.17 10.07
CA ALA A 266 -14.94 7.97 10.80
C ALA A 266 -14.23 6.94 9.89
N ILE A 267 -13.13 7.34 9.24
CA ILE A 267 -12.11 6.40 8.71
C ILE A 267 -10.94 6.26 9.72
N GLY A 268 -11.09 6.80 10.93
CA GLY A 268 -10.21 6.52 12.06
C GLY A 268 -11.01 5.92 13.23
N ASN A 269 -10.59 4.74 13.69
CA ASN A 269 -11.07 4.04 14.90
C ASN A 269 -12.42 3.29 14.78
N GLN A 270 -12.36 2.08 14.20
CA GLN A 270 -13.38 1.06 14.50
C GLN A 270 -13.36 0.71 16.00
N LYS A 271 -14.55 0.82 16.61
CA LYS A 271 -14.87 0.44 17.99
C LYS A 271 -14.42 -0.99 18.30
N LYS A 272 -13.52 -1.14 19.28
CA LYS A 272 -13.26 -2.41 19.96
C LYS A 272 -14.54 -2.89 20.66
N MET A 273 -15.14 -3.98 20.18
CA MET A 273 -16.16 -4.71 20.95
C MET A 273 -15.51 -5.45 22.14
N ARG A 274 -16.32 -5.57 23.21
CA ARG A 274 -16.01 -6.04 24.57
C ARG A 274 -14.97 -7.16 24.65
N LYS A 275 -13.89 -6.88 25.41
CA LYS A 275 -12.96 -7.88 25.94
C LYS A 275 -13.73 -8.85 26.87
N GLY A 276 -13.72 -10.14 26.53
CA GLY A 276 -14.08 -11.20 27.47
C GLY A 276 -13.02 -11.35 28.54
N LEU A 277 -13.47 -11.50 29.79
CA LEU A 277 -12.73 -11.52 31.03
C LEU A 277 -11.89 -12.80 31.20
N ILE A 278 -10.73 -12.91 30.55
CA ILE A 278 -9.67 -13.86 30.99
C ILE A 278 -8.25 -13.26 30.84
N SER A 279 -8.07 -12.15 30.11
CA SER A 279 -6.71 -11.65 29.78
C SER A 279 -6.16 -10.55 30.70
N GLN A 280 -6.76 -10.29 31.87
CA GLN A 280 -6.46 -9.07 32.63
C GLN A 280 -5.53 -9.25 33.85
N GLU A 281 -5.17 -10.47 34.26
CA GLU A 281 -4.46 -10.67 35.53
C GLU A 281 -2.96 -11.04 35.45
N ILE A 282 -2.29 -10.95 34.30
CA ILE A 282 -0.83 -11.21 34.23
C ILE A 282 -0.03 -10.12 33.48
N ALA A 283 -0.68 -9.06 32.98
CA ALA A 283 -0.05 -8.06 32.11
C ALA A 283 0.40 -6.77 32.82
N GLU A 284 0.75 -6.81 34.11
CA GLU A 284 1.34 -5.67 34.81
C GLU A 284 2.64 -6.06 35.52
N THR A 285 3.65 -6.46 34.76
CA THR A 285 5.04 -6.41 35.24
C THR A 285 6.03 -6.48 34.06
N PHE A 286 6.68 -5.35 33.77
CA PHE A 286 7.84 -5.14 32.86
C PHE A 286 7.69 -5.57 31.38
N ILE A 287 7.53 -4.59 30.48
CA ILE A 287 7.62 -4.79 29.02
C ILE A 287 9.08 -5.18 28.68
N THR A 288 9.31 -6.48 28.47
CA THR A 288 10.58 -7.01 27.97
C THR A 288 10.38 -7.37 26.50
N ILE A 289 11.19 -6.81 25.59
CA ILE A 289 11.11 -7.14 24.15
C ILE A 289 11.43 -8.64 23.98
N PRO A 290 10.58 -9.44 23.33
CA PRO A 290 10.87 -10.85 23.05
C PRO A 290 12.18 -10.98 22.26
N SER A 291 13.06 -11.88 22.69
CA SER A 291 14.38 -12.08 22.07
C SER A 291 14.31 -12.43 20.58
N ASP A 292 13.21 -13.03 20.13
CA ASP A 292 12.99 -13.41 18.73
C ASP A 292 12.71 -12.21 17.82
N PHE A 293 12.41 -11.03 18.38
CA PHE A 293 12.23 -9.79 17.64
C PHE A 293 13.53 -8.98 17.52
N CYS A 294 14.54 -9.37 18.30
CA CYS A 294 15.85 -8.73 18.25
C CYS A 294 16.77 -9.40 17.23
N CYS A 295 17.54 -8.60 16.51
CA CYS A 295 18.57 -9.09 15.62
C CYS A 295 19.69 -9.73 16.44
N PRO A 296 20.14 -10.97 16.16
CA PRO A 296 21.21 -11.59 16.92
C PRO A 296 22.60 -10.92 16.78
N ILE A 297 22.77 -9.99 15.82
CA ILE A 297 24.02 -9.23 15.62
C ILE A 297 23.96 -7.90 16.38
N SER A 298 22.93 -7.08 16.14
CA SER A 298 22.81 -5.76 16.76
C SER A 298 22.16 -5.79 18.13
N LEU A 299 21.51 -6.90 18.50
CA LEU A 299 20.67 -7.07 19.71
C LEU A 299 19.46 -6.13 19.78
N ASP A 300 19.26 -5.31 18.76
CA ASP A 300 18.16 -4.37 18.61
C ASP A 300 16.96 -4.99 17.89
N LEU A 301 15.78 -4.41 18.13
CA LEU A 301 14.54 -4.77 17.44
C LEU A 301 14.69 -4.68 15.90
N MET A 302 14.32 -5.74 15.19
CA MET A 302 14.42 -5.81 13.73
C MET A 302 13.36 -4.93 13.04
N ARG A 303 13.81 -4.01 12.19
CA ARG A 303 12.99 -3.15 11.33
C ARG A 303 12.79 -3.75 9.94
N ASP A 304 13.84 -4.38 9.41
CA ASP A 304 13.77 -5.14 8.15
C ASP A 304 14.37 -6.54 8.33
N PRO A 305 13.60 -7.47 8.93
CA PRO A 305 14.09 -8.82 9.17
C PRO A 305 14.27 -9.59 7.84
N VAL A 306 15.44 -10.18 7.65
CA VAL A 306 15.81 -11.03 6.52
C VAL A 306 16.32 -12.38 7.00
N ILE A 307 16.03 -13.43 6.24
CA ILE A 307 16.45 -14.81 6.48
C ILE A 307 17.66 -15.12 5.61
N ILE A 308 18.67 -15.78 6.21
CA ILE A 308 19.83 -16.34 5.50
C ILE A 308 19.67 -17.84 5.27
N SER A 309 20.58 -18.48 4.53
CA SER A 309 20.47 -19.91 4.15
C SER A 309 20.33 -20.89 5.32
N THR A 310 20.71 -20.50 6.54
CA THR A 310 20.57 -21.32 7.77
C THR A 310 19.20 -21.18 8.44
N GLY A 311 18.28 -20.40 7.87
CA GLY A 311 16.93 -20.18 8.41
C GLY A 311 16.85 -19.18 9.56
N GLN A 312 17.98 -18.59 9.98
CA GLN A 312 18.01 -17.55 11.02
C GLN A 312 17.67 -16.17 10.44
N SER A 313 16.96 -15.35 11.23
CA SER A 313 16.56 -14.00 10.85
C SER A 313 17.46 -12.94 11.47
N TYR A 314 17.79 -11.92 10.70
CA TYR A 314 18.64 -10.79 11.09
C TYR A 314 18.07 -9.49 10.54
N GLU A 315 18.46 -8.35 11.12
CA GLU A 315 18.27 -7.05 10.49
C GLU A 315 19.10 -6.98 9.19
N ARG A 316 18.50 -6.51 8.08
CA ARG A 316 19.16 -6.47 6.76
C ARG A 316 20.51 -5.76 6.83
N SER A 317 20.54 -4.57 7.40
CA SER A 317 21.78 -3.77 7.47
C SER A 317 22.89 -4.47 8.25
N SER A 318 22.56 -5.18 9.33
CA SER A 318 23.52 -5.89 10.17
C SER A 318 24.11 -7.12 9.47
N ILE A 319 23.29 -7.92 8.79
CA ILE A 319 23.77 -9.13 8.11
C ILE A 319 24.45 -8.82 6.77
N SER A 320 24.02 -7.77 6.06
CA SER A 320 24.71 -7.31 4.86
C SER A 320 26.14 -6.87 5.18
N ARG A 321 26.33 -6.08 6.25
CA ARG A 321 27.66 -5.67 6.71
C ARG A 321 28.55 -6.87 7.07
N TRP A 322 28.00 -7.84 7.79
CA TRP A 322 28.72 -9.07 8.15
C TRP A 322 29.23 -9.84 6.92
N MET A 323 28.44 -9.91 5.85
CA MET A 323 28.85 -10.56 4.60
C MET A 323 29.86 -9.71 3.80
N GLU A 324 29.71 -8.39 3.80
CA GLU A 324 30.62 -7.44 3.15
C GLU A 324 32.02 -7.43 3.80
N GLU A 325 32.11 -7.71 5.10
CA GLU A 325 33.36 -7.90 5.85
C GLU A 325 34.06 -9.24 5.54
N GLY A 326 33.49 -10.06 4.65
CA GLY A 326 34.10 -11.30 4.15
C GLY A 326 33.76 -12.55 4.94
N HIS A 327 32.78 -12.49 5.86
CA HIS A 327 32.36 -13.64 6.64
C HIS A 327 31.35 -14.53 5.88
N CYS A 328 31.67 -15.82 5.75
CA CYS A 328 30.81 -16.83 5.10
C CYS A 328 30.08 -17.75 6.10
N THR A 329 29.89 -17.30 7.33
CA THR A 329 29.29 -18.08 8.42
C THR A 329 28.08 -17.37 9.03
N CYS A 330 27.14 -18.15 9.55
CA CYS A 330 25.99 -17.67 10.30
C CYS A 330 26.44 -17.13 11.66
N PRO A 331 26.19 -15.84 11.98
CA PRO A 331 26.64 -15.23 13.23
C PRO A 331 26.14 -15.92 14.51
N LYS A 332 24.96 -16.55 14.47
CA LYS A 332 24.33 -17.16 15.65
C LYS A 332 24.66 -18.64 15.80
N THR A 333 24.83 -19.38 14.70
CA THR A 333 25.00 -20.84 14.73
C THR A 333 26.40 -21.31 14.32
N GLY A 334 27.24 -20.41 13.79
CA GLY A 334 28.59 -20.74 13.29
C GLY A 334 28.60 -21.59 12.01
N GLN A 335 27.43 -21.97 11.48
CA GLN A 335 27.30 -22.79 10.28
C GLN A 335 27.71 -22.02 9.01
N MET A 336 28.36 -22.68 8.06
CA MET A 336 28.70 -22.08 6.77
C MET A 336 27.44 -21.77 5.94
N LEU A 337 27.44 -20.61 5.28
CA LEU A 337 26.35 -20.21 4.41
C LEU A 337 26.48 -20.89 3.05
N ILE A 338 25.38 -21.51 2.58
CA ILE A 338 25.32 -22.15 1.26
C ILE A 338 25.30 -21.08 0.16
N HIS A 339 24.69 -19.93 0.46
CA HIS A 339 24.62 -18.77 -0.43
C HIS A 339 24.40 -17.46 0.36
N ASN A 340 24.85 -16.34 -0.19
CA ASN A 340 24.70 -15.00 0.41
C ASN A 340 23.35 -14.32 0.08
N ARG A 341 22.36 -15.09 -0.38
CA ARG A 341 21.02 -14.56 -0.69
C ARG A 341 20.26 -14.25 0.60
N LEU A 342 19.81 -13.01 0.73
CA LEU A 342 18.94 -12.53 1.81
C LEU A 342 17.48 -12.59 1.38
N VAL A 343 16.64 -13.32 2.11
CA VAL A 343 15.20 -13.44 1.81
C VAL A 343 14.40 -12.61 2.83
N PRO A 344 13.58 -11.62 2.43
CA PRO A 344 12.79 -10.83 3.39
C PRO A 344 11.83 -11.68 4.23
N ASN A 345 11.88 -11.55 5.55
CA ASN A 345 10.96 -12.21 6.48
C ASN A 345 9.73 -11.34 6.77
N ARG A 346 8.80 -11.28 5.81
CA ARG A 346 7.59 -10.44 5.92
C ARG A 346 6.71 -10.84 7.10
N ALA A 347 6.65 -12.14 7.43
CA ALA A 347 5.89 -12.65 8.56
C ALA A 347 6.43 -12.12 9.89
N LEU A 348 7.75 -12.20 10.13
CA LEU A 348 8.38 -11.67 11.34
C LEU A 348 8.24 -10.14 11.43
N ARG A 349 8.37 -9.43 10.31
CA ARG A 349 8.15 -7.97 10.27
C ARG A 349 6.71 -7.60 10.69
N ASN A 350 5.72 -8.33 10.21
CA ASN A 350 4.32 -8.10 10.59
C ASN A 350 4.08 -8.41 12.08
N LEU A 351 4.69 -9.46 12.62
CA LEU A 351 4.62 -9.79 14.05
C LEU A 351 5.26 -8.70 14.92
N ILE A 352 6.44 -8.20 14.54
CA ILE A 352 7.12 -7.10 15.24
C ILE A 352 6.26 -5.83 15.19
N THR A 353 5.70 -5.50 14.03
CA THR A 353 4.84 -4.32 13.85
C THR A 353 3.60 -4.40 14.75
N GLN A 354 2.93 -5.56 14.79
CA GLN A 354 1.77 -5.78 15.64
C GLN A 354 2.12 -5.72 17.13
N TRP A 355 3.27 -6.28 17.53
CA TRP A 355 3.74 -6.23 18.90
C TRP A 355 4.09 -4.80 19.35
N CYS A 356 4.80 -4.03 18.52
CA CYS A 356 5.09 -2.62 18.79
C CYS A 356 3.81 -1.78 18.91
N THR A 357 2.84 -2.01 18.02
CA THR A 357 1.54 -1.33 18.06
C THR A 357 0.76 -1.66 19.33
N ALA A 358 0.82 -2.92 19.78
CA ALA A 358 0.14 -3.37 21.00
C ALA A 358 0.74 -2.80 22.29
N HIS A 359 2.05 -2.49 22.28
CA HIS A 359 2.79 -2.00 23.45
C HIS A 359 3.13 -0.50 23.38
N GLY A 360 2.63 0.22 22.36
CA GLY A 360 2.84 1.66 22.20
C GLY A 360 4.28 2.06 21.86
N ILE A 361 5.07 1.15 21.27
CA ILE A 361 6.46 1.39 20.88
C ILE A 361 6.47 2.02 19.48
N PRO A 362 7.11 3.19 19.28
CA PRO A 362 7.24 3.81 17.96
C PRO A 362 8.00 2.89 17.00
N TYR A 363 7.36 2.47 15.92
CA TYR A 363 7.95 1.58 14.91
C TYR A 363 7.63 2.09 13.51
N ASP A 364 8.63 2.70 12.87
CA ASP A 364 8.56 3.15 11.48
C ASP A 364 9.34 2.17 10.59
N PRO A 365 8.66 1.29 9.83
CA PRO A 365 9.34 0.44 8.85
C PRO A 365 9.87 1.30 7.69
N PRO A 366 11.05 0.98 7.12
CA PRO A 366 11.59 1.74 5.99
C PRO A 366 10.64 1.66 4.78
N GLU A 367 10.31 2.81 4.20
CA GLU A 367 9.55 2.92 2.95
C GLU A 367 10.26 2.13 1.84
N CYS A 368 9.51 1.26 1.15
CA CYS A 368 10.00 0.41 0.07
C CYS A 368 10.63 1.26 -1.04
N THR A 369 11.94 1.44 -1.00
CA THR A 369 12.70 2.19 -2.03
C THR A 369 13.31 1.20 -3.02
N ASP A 370 12.46 0.53 -3.80
CA ASP A 370 12.89 -0.23 -4.97
C ASP A 370 11.90 0.00 -6.13
N PRO A 371 12.24 0.86 -7.12
CA PRO A 371 11.42 1.11 -8.31
C PRO A 371 11.30 -0.07 -9.29
N SER A 372 11.74 -1.27 -8.88
CA SER A 372 11.71 -2.50 -9.68
C SER A 372 10.86 -3.62 -9.07
N ALA A 373 10.17 -3.35 -7.95
CA ALA A 373 9.30 -4.30 -7.26
C ALA A 373 7.83 -4.29 -7.73
N GLU A 374 7.51 -3.71 -8.89
CA GLU A 374 6.23 -3.94 -9.59
C GLU A 374 6.19 -5.29 -10.34
N ASN A 375 7.28 -6.06 -10.34
CA ASN A 375 7.39 -7.33 -11.10
C ASN A 375 7.44 -8.60 -10.22
N PHE A 376 6.55 -8.69 -9.23
CA PHE A 376 6.05 -9.99 -8.76
C PHE A 376 4.52 -9.94 -8.72
N SER A 377 3.93 -10.30 -9.87
CA SER A 377 2.55 -10.77 -10.05
C SER A 377 1.56 -10.31 -8.95
N ALA A 378 1.13 -9.05 -9.01
CA ALA A 378 -0.28 -8.82 -8.72
C ALA A 378 -1.03 -9.75 -9.68
N ALA A 379 -1.62 -10.83 -9.17
CA ALA A 379 -2.30 -11.80 -10.01
C ALA A 379 -3.21 -11.03 -10.97
N SER A 380 -2.99 -11.18 -12.27
CA SER A 380 -3.80 -10.53 -13.29
C SER A 380 -5.27 -10.79 -12.92
N PRO A 381 -6.12 -9.75 -12.81
CA PRO A 381 -7.50 -9.95 -12.44
C PRO A 381 -8.13 -10.98 -13.39
N SER A 382 -8.89 -11.93 -12.85
CA SER A 382 -9.60 -12.92 -13.66
C SER A 382 -10.54 -12.21 -14.62
N LYS A 383 -10.85 -12.85 -15.75
CA LYS A 383 -11.79 -12.28 -16.73
C LYS A 383 -13.15 -12.06 -16.08
N ALA A 384 -13.61 -12.99 -15.23
CA ALA A 384 -14.81 -12.81 -14.42
C ALA A 384 -14.76 -11.56 -13.55
N ALA A 385 -13.64 -11.28 -12.88
CA ALA A 385 -13.49 -10.05 -12.08
C ALA A 385 -13.60 -8.79 -12.95
N LEU A 386 -12.99 -8.81 -14.14
CA LEU A 386 -13.05 -7.69 -15.09
C LEU A 386 -14.47 -7.45 -15.61
N GLU A 387 -15.18 -8.49 -16.03
CA GLU A 387 -16.55 -8.38 -16.52
C GLU A 387 -17.54 -7.99 -15.41
N ALA A 388 -17.38 -8.52 -14.19
CA ALA A 388 -18.18 -8.10 -13.03
C ALA A 388 -17.93 -6.63 -12.64
N ASN A 389 -16.67 -6.17 -12.66
CA ASN A 389 -16.36 -4.76 -12.42
C ASN A 389 -16.88 -3.86 -13.56
N ARG A 390 -16.86 -4.33 -14.81
CA ARG A 390 -17.45 -3.62 -15.95
C ARG A 390 -18.96 -3.47 -15.79
N ALA A 391 -19.68 -4.55 -15.46
CA ALA A 391 -21.11 -4.51 -15.18
C ALA A 391 -21.43 -3.59 -13.99
N THR A 392 -20.60 -3.63 -12.93
CA THR A 392 -20.72 -2.70 -11.80
C THR A 392 -20.59 -1.25 -12.27
N ALA A 393 -19.55 -0.92 -13.04
CA ALA A 393 -19.33 0.43 -13.54
C ALA A 393 -20.50 0.94 -14.39
N GLN A 394 -21.16 0.09 -15.18
CA GLN A 394 -22.36 0.45 -15.93
C GLN A 394 -23.51 0.87 -15.00
N LEU A 395 -23.77 0.12 -13.93
CA LEU A 395 -24.78 0.50 -12.92
C LEU A 395 -24.43 1.83 -12.24
N LEU A 396 -23.16 2.03 -11.88
CA LEU A 396 -22.70 3.27 -11.26
C LEU A 396 -22.88 4.47 -12.20
N ILE A 397 -22.52 4.33 -13.48
CA ILE A 397 -22.65 5.40 -14.48
C ILE A 397 -24.11 5.74 -14.74
N GLN A 398 -25.00 4.76 -14.81
CA GLN A 398 -26.44 4.99 -14.92
C GLN A 398 -26.98 5.84 -13.74
N GLN A 399 -26.46 5.62 -12.53
CA GLN A 399 -26.81 6.46 -11.38
C GLN A 399 -26.15 7.83 -11.39
N LEU A 400 -24.93 7.97 -11.93
CA LEU A 400 -24.33 9.29 -12.15
C LEU A 400 -25.18 10.16 -13.09
N GLU A 401 -25.84 9.54 -14.06
CA GLU A 401 -26.75 10.21 -14.99
C GLU A 401 -28.09 10.54 -14.32
N ASN A 402 -28.81 9.50 -13.87
CA ASN A 402 -30.23 9.57 -13.53
C ASN A 402 -30.56 9.47 -12.04
N GLY A 403 -29.55 9.25 -11.18
CA GLY A 403 -29.76 9.03 -9.75
C GLY A 403 -30.08 10.29 -8.94
N SER A 404 -30.49 10.08 -7.69
CA SER A 404 -30.61 11.16 -6.69
C SER A 404 -29.24 11.76 -6.37
N GLN A 405 -29.20 12.94 -5.71
CA GLN A 405 -27.92 13.55 -5.32
C GLN A 405 -27.09 12.64 -4.40
N VAL A 406 -27.75 11.87 -3.53
CA VAL A 406 -27.12 10.85 -2.68
C VAL A 406 -26.57 9.72 -3.55
N ALA A 407 -27.37 9.15 -4.45
CA ALA A 407 -26.95 8.07 -5.33
C ALA A 407 -25.78 8.47 -6.23
N LYS A 408 -25.76 9.71 -6.75
CA LYS A 408 -24.64 10.29 -7.52
C LYS A 408 -23.36 10.37 -6.70
N THR A 409 -23.47 10.74 -5.41
CA THR A 409 -22.33 10.82 -4.49
C THR A 409 -21.75 9.42 -4.23
N VAL A 410 -22.61 8.45 -3.96
CA VAL A 410 -22.21 7.04 -3.77
C VAL A 410 -21.59 6.49 -5.06
N ALA A 411 -22.22 6.69 -6.22
CA ALA A 411 -21.68 6.24 -7.49
C ALA A 411 -20.31 6.85 -7.81
N ALA A 412 -20.10 8.15 -7.53
CA ALA A 412 -18.81 8.80 -7.72
C ALA A 412 -17.73 8.22 -6.77
N ARG A 413 -18.09 7.96 -5.51
CA ARG A 413 -17.20 7.30 -4.53
C ARG A 413 -16.78 5.91 -5.02
N GLU A 414 -17.72 5.14 -5.55
CA GLU A 414 -17.47 3.76 -5.96
C GLU A 414 -16.69 3.70 -7.28
N ILE A 415 -16.92 4.64 -8.20
CA ILE A 415 -16.07 4.82 -9.39
C ILE A 415 -14.65 5.22 -8.98
N ARG A 416 -14.48 6.13 -8.00
CA ARG A 416 -13.17 6.47 -7.43
C ARG A 416 -12.45 5.21 -6.93
N LEU A 417 -13.14 4.32 -6.19
CA LEU A 417 -12.57 3.09 -5.66
C LEU A 417 -12.23 2.08 -6.76
N LEU A 418 -13.12 1.85 -7.73
CA LEU A 418 -12.86 0.96 -8.87
C LEU A 418 -11.68 1.44 -9.73
N ALA A 419 -11.59 2.75 -10.00
CA ALA A 419 -10.51 3.34 -10.78
C ALA A 419 -9.15 3.36 -10.04
N LYS A 420 -9.15 3.16 -8.71
CA LYS A 420 -7.90 3.03 -7.93
C LYS A 420 -7.11 1.80 -8.35
N THR A 421 -7.79 0.72 -8.74
CA THR A 421 -7.19 -0.59 -9.03
C THR A 421 -7.27 -0.94 -10.51
N GLY A 422 -6.17 -1.46 -11.09
CA GLY A 422 -6.16 -2.00 -12.46
C GLY A 422 -6.21 -0.95 -13.59
N ARG A 423 -5.46 -1.19 -14.67
CA ARG A 423 -5.51 -0.34 -15.87
C ARG A 423 -6.79 -0.58 -16.68
N GLU A 424 -7.32 -1.80 -16.59
CA GLU A 424 -8.51 -2.27 -17.28
C GLU A 424 -9.75 -1.56 -16.74
N ASN A 425 -9.87 -1.45 -15.41
CA ASN A 425 -10.95 -0.71 -14.76
C ASN A 425 -11.01 0.74 -15.22
N ARG A 426 -9.85 1.42 -15.21
CA ARG A 426 -9.75 2.81 -15.71
C ARG A 426 -10.18 2.91 -17.17
N ALA A 427 -9.80 1.95 -18.02
CA ALA A 427 -10.14 1.94 -19.43
C ALA A 427 -11.65 1.84 -19.65
N PHE A 428 -12.31 0.80 -19.12
CA PHE A 428 -13.73 0.60 -19.39
C PHE A 428 -14.64 1.61 -18.69
N ILE A 429 -14.25 2.16 -17.53
CA ILE A 429 -15.02 3.24 -16.87
C ILE A 429 -15.08 4.48 -17.78
N ALA A 430 -13.95 4.86 -18.37
CA ALA A 430 -13.90 5.99 -19.29
C ALA A 430 -14.62 5.68 -20.62
N GLU A 431 -14.45 4.46 -21.16
CA GLU A 431 -15.12 4.02 -22.39
C GLU A 431 -16.64 3.94 -22.25
N ALA A 432 -17.13 3.62 -21.04
CA ALA A 432 -18.56 3.60 -20.72
C ALA A 432 -19.14 5.00 -20.49
N GLY A 433 -18.37 6.08 -20.65
CA GLY A 433 -18.88 7.46 -20.61
C GLY A 433 -19.00 8.06 -19.21
N ALA A 434 -18.18 7.65 -18.24
CA ALA A 434 -18.23 8.24 -16.89
C ALA A 434 -17.83 9.73 -16.84
N ILE A 435 -16.93 10.17 -17.73
CA ILE A 435 -16.28 11.50 -17.67
C ILE A 435 -17.28 12.67 -17.74
N PRO A 436 -18.24 12.74 -18.70
CA PRO A 436 -19.24 13.80 -18.75
C PRO A 436 -20.06 13.96 -17.47
N TYR A 437 -20.37 12.85 -16.79
CA TYR A 437 -21.16 12.85 -15.56
C TYR A 437 -20.33 13.23 -14.33
N LEU A 438 -19.09 12.72 -14.24
CA LEU A 438 -18.14 13.16 -13.21
C LEU A 438 -17.88 14.66 -13.32
N ARG A 439 -17.69 15.19 -14.54
CA ARG A 439 -17.57 16.65 -14.79
C ARG A 439 -18.73 17.41 -14.17
N LYS A 440 -19.98 17.00 -14.39
CA LYS A 440 -21.16 17.66 -13.81
C LYS A 440 -21.12 17.69 -12.26
N ILE A 441 -20.58 16.65 -11.63
CA ILE A 441 -20.47 16.54 -10.17
C ILE A 441 -19.34 17.42 -9.60
N LEU A 442 -18.33 17.80 -10.40
CA LEU A 442 -17.28 18.73 -9.95
C LEU A 442 -17.84 20.08 -9.48
N SER A 443 -18.98 20.50 -10.04
CA SER A 443 -19.69 21.73 -9.64
C SER A 443 -20.69 21.53 -8.49
N SER A 444 -20.74 20.34 -7.88
CA SER A 444 -21.68 20.05 -6.80
C SER A 444 -21.43 20.91 -5.55
N PRO A 445 -22.50 21.41 -4.87
CA PRO A 445 -22.35 22.07 -3.59
C PRO A 445 -22.02 21.08 -2.45
N ASN A 446 -22.22 19.78 -2.67
CA ASN A 446 -21.84 18.76 -1.70
C ASN A 446 -20.33 18.49 -1.80
N HIS A 447 -19.59 18.87 -0.76
CA HIS A 447 -18.14 18.70 -0.67
C HIS A 447 -17.69 17.24 -0.86
N VAL A 448 -18.43 16.27 -0.31
CA VAL A 448 -18.15 14.83 -0.45
C VAL A 448 -18.31 14.39 -1.91
N ALA A 449 -19.34 14.89 -2.60
CA ALA A 449 -19.57 14.57 -4.00
C ALA A 449 -18.48 15.16 -4.91
N GLN A 450 -18.14 16.43 -4.71
CA GLN A 450 -17.08 17.12 -5.46
C GLN A 450 -15.73 16.42 -5.28
N GLU A 451 -15.37 16.10 -4.04
CA GLU A 451 -14.11 15.42 -3.72
C GLU A 451 -14.03 14.02 -4.35
N ASN A 452 -15.10 13.22 -4.23
CA ASN A 452 -15.13 11.90 -4.86
C ASN A 452 -15.03 11.99 -6.40
N SER A 453 -15.71 12.97 -7.00
CA SER A 453 -15.64 13.17 -8.46
C SER A 453 -14.24 13.58 -8.93
N VAL A 454 -13.61 14.57 -8.30
CA VAL A 454 -12.25 14.99 -8.71
C VAL A 454 -11.22 13.89 -8.47
N THR A 455 -11.39 13.08 -7.43
CA THR A 455 -10.51 11.94 -7.17
C THR A 455 -10.73 10.81 -8.17
N ALA A 456 -11.97 10.57 -8.61
CA ALA A 456 -12.25 9.66 -9.72
C ALA A 456 -11.58 10.15 -11.01
N MET A 457 -11.69 11.45 -11.33
CA MET A 457 -11.02 12.06 -12.48
C MET A 457 -9.49 11.90 -12.44
N LEU A 458 -8.87 12.11 -11.27
CA LEU A 458 -7.46 11.83 -11.03
C LEU A 458 -7.12 10.36 -11.33
N ASN A 459 -7.86 9.42 -10.75
CA ASN A 459 -7.59 8.00 -10.93
C ASN A 459 -7.73 7.58 -12.41
N LEU A 460 -8.69 8.16 -13.13
CA LEU A 460 -8.86 7.93 -14.56
C LEU A 460 -7.72 8.53 -15.39
N SER A 461 -7.21 9.72 -15.04
CA SER A 461 -6.14 10.40 -15.80
C SER A 461 -4.80 9.68 -15.73
N ILE A 462 -4.57 8.86 -14.69
CA ILE A 462 -3.36 8.03 -14.57
C ILE A 462 -3.21 7.12 -15.79
N TYR A 463 -4.31 6.64 -16.37
CA TYR A 463 -4.24 5.83 -17.58
C TYR A 463 -4.09 6.69 -18.85
N GLU A 464 -3.01 6.48 -19.60
CA GLU A 464 -2.64 7.32 -20.75
C GLU A 464 -3.77 7.50 -21.78
N LYS A 465 -4.47 6.42 -22.15
CA LYS A 465 -5.56 6.47 -23.15
C LYS A 465 -6.80 7.25 -22.67
N ASN A 466 -6.92 7.54 -21.38
CA ASN A 466 -8.04 8.33 -20.85
C ASN A 466 -7.76 9.82 -20.84
N LYS A 467 -6.48 10.23 -20.89
CA LYS A 467 -6.12 11.66 -20.84
C LYS A 467 -6.75 12.44 -22.00
N CYS A 468 -6.79 11.86 -23.21
CA CYS A 468 -7.47 12.48 -24.35
C CYS A 468 -8.97 12.65 -24.10
N ARG A 469 -9.66 11.62 -23.61
CA ARG A 469 -11.10 11.68 -23.29
C ARG A 469 -11.43 12.76 -22.27
N ILE A 470 -10.57 12.94 -21.26
CA ILE A 470 -10.73 14.00 -20.26
C ILE A 470 -10.52 15.38 -20.89
N MET A 471 -9.48 15.53 -21.72
CA MET A 471 -9.14 16.82 -22.34
C MET A 471 -10.05 17.20 -23.52
N GLU A 472 -10.70 16.25 -24.16
CA GLU A 472 -11.62 16.47 -25.28
C GLU A 472 -13.06 16.69 -24.81
N GLU A 473 -13.43 16.24 -23.61
CA GLU A 473 -14.73 16.54 -23.01
C GLU A 473 -14.89 18.05 -22.76
N GLU A 474 -15.91 18.64 -23.39
CA GLU A 474 -16.19 20.08 -23.33
C GLU A 474 -16.35 20.56 -21.88
N GLY A 475 -15.71 21.67 -21.51
CA GLY A 475 -15.78 22.24 -20.16
C GLY A 475 -15.17 21.37 -19.04
N CYS A 476 -14.55 20.22 -19.36
CA CYS A 476 -13.96 19.35 -18.35
C CYS A 476 -12.72 19.97 -17.70
N LEU A 477 -11.81 20.51 -18.52
CA LEU A 477 -10.62 21.22 -18.04
C LEU A 477 -10.99 22.42 -17.15
N GLU A 478 -11.94 23.25 -17.60
CA GLU A 478 -12.48 24.38 -16.84
C GLU A 478 -13.05 23.92 -15.49
N SER A 479 -13.83 22.83 -15.47
CA SER A 479 -14.41 22.28 -14.24
C SER A 479 -13.34 21.80 -13.25
N ILE A 480 -12.28 21.14 -13.75
CA ILE A 480 -11.13 20.73 -12.94
C ILE A 480 -10.44 21.99 -12.37
N VAL A 481 -10.15 22.99 -13.20
CA VAL A 481 -9.53 24.24 -12.74
C VAL A 481 -10.40 24.98 -11.72
N ASN A 482 -11.72 24.97 -11.87
CA ASN A 482 -12.65 25.52 -10.90
C ASN A 482 -12.58 24.80 -9.55
N VAL A 483 -12.42 23.47 -9.51
CA VAL A 483 -12.19 22.73 -8.26
C VAL A 483 -10.83 23.10 -7.65
N LEU A 484 -9.78 23.27 -8.44
CA LEU A 484 -8.48 23.77 -7.94
C LEU A 484 -8.59 25.19 -7.34
N ARG A 485 -9.38 26.06 -7.99
CA ARG A 485 -9.57 27.46 -7.58
C ARG A 485 -10.43 27.59 -6.34
N PHE A 486 -11.56 26.89 -6.31
CA PHE A 486 -12.69 27.15 -5.42
C PHE A 486 -13.22 25.89 -4.72
N GLY A 487 -12.54 24.75 -4.84
CA GLY A 487 -12.97 23.50 -4.23
C GLY A 487 -13.22 23.62 -2.72
N HIS A 488 -14.21 22.88 -2.22
CA HIS A 488 -14.70 22.97 -0.85
C HIS A 488 -13.70 22.47 0.19
N THR A 489 -12.91 21.45 -0.16
CA THR A 489 -11.90 20.84 0.72
C THR A 489 -10.49 21.03 0.16
N THR A 490 -9.50 21.04 1.06
CA THR A 490 -8.09 21.02 0.67
C THR A 490 -7.78 19.77 -0.16
N GLU A 491 -8.34 18.60 0.20
CA GLU A 491 -8.16 17.36 -0.56
C GLU A 491 -8.71 17.47 -1.98
N ALA A 492 -9.88 18.08 -2.19
CA ALA A 492 -10.42 18.30 -3.54
C ALA A 492 -9.50 19.18 -4.40
N ARG A 493 -8.95 20.26 -3.83
CA ARG A 493 -8.01 21.15 -4.53
C ARG A 493 -6.70 20.42 -4.87
N GLU A 494 -6.18 19.62 -3.96
CA GLU A 494 -4.97 18.83 -4.18
C GLU A 494 -5.17 17.74 -5.24
N ASN A 495 -6.28 16.99 -5.18
CA ASN A 495 -6.61 15.99 -6.19
C ASN A 495 -6.81 16.64 -7.56
N SER A 496 -7.33 17.87 -7.60
CA SER A 496 -7.40 18.67 -8.82
C SER A 496 -6.02 19.04 -9.36
N ALA A 497 -5.10 19.48 -8.51
CA ALA A 497 -3.71 19.76 -8.91
C ALA A 497 -3.00 18.49 -9.41
N ALA A 498 -3.19 17.36 -8.73
CA ALA A 498 -2.67 16.06 -9.15
C ALA A 498 -3.24 15.63 -10.52
N THR A 499 -4.52 15.94 -10.79
CA THR A 499 -5.13 15.68 -12.10
C THR A 499 -4.46 16.51 -13.19
N LEU A 500 -4.25 17.82 -12.96
CA LEU A 500 -3.53 18.68 -13.91
C LEU A 500 -2.06 18.27 -14.07
N PHE A 501 -1.39 17.86 -13.00
CA PHE A 501 -0.07 17.27 -13.06
C PHE A 501 -0.05 16.05 -14.00
N SER A 502 -0.98 15.10 -13.82
CA SER A 502 -1.11 13.92 -14.66
C SER A 502 -1.35 14.27 -16.13
N LEU A 503 -2.26 15.21 -16.42
CA LEU A 503 -2.58 15.65 -17.78
C LEU A 503 -1.43 16.40 -18.44
N SER A 504 -0.71 17.25 -17.68
CA SER A 504 0.44 18.04 -18.17
C SER A 504 1.65 17.20 -18.59
N ALA A 505 1.67 15.89 -18.31
CA ALA A 505 2.68 14.98 -18.83
C ALA A 505 2.64 14.88 -20.37
N VAL A 506 1.47 15.06 -20.97
CA VAL A 506 1.27 15.08 -22.43
C VAL A 506 1.60 16.47 -22.97
N HIS A 507 2.47 16.54 -23.98
CA HIS A 507 2.98 17.83 -24.49
C HIS A 507 1.87 18.74 -25.02
N ASP A 508 0.92 18.18 -25.78
CA ASP A 508 -0.16 18.93 -26.44
C ASP A 508 -1.15 19.57 -25.44
N TYR A 509 -1.20 19.06 -24.21
CA TYR A 509 -2.11 19.58 -23.18
C TYR A 509 -1.49 20.72 -22.39
N LYS A 510 -0.16 20.89 -22.40
CA LYS A 510 0.54 21.90 -21.59
C LYS A 510 0.11 23.33 -21.92
N LYS A 511 -0.04 23.65 -23.21
CA LYS A 511 -0.48 24.98 -23.63
C LYS A 511 -1.93 25.22 -23.22
N ARG A 512 -2.81 24.26 -23.52
CA ARG A 512 -4.23 24.32 -23.15
C ARG A 512 -4.45 24.50 -21.65
N ILE A 513 -3.71 23.76 -20.81
CA ILE A 513 -3.79 23.87 -19.34
C ILE A 513 -3.29 25.25 -18.87
N ALA A 514 -2.22 25.77 -19.47
CA ALA A 514 -1.71 27.09 -19.09
C ALA A 514 -2.64 28.23 -19.53
N ASP A 515 -3.30 28.09 -20.68
CA ASP A 515 -4.24 29.08 -21.21
C ASP A 515 -5.60 29.08 -20.49
N GLU A 516 -5.94 28.00 -19.77
CA GLU A 516 -7.16 27.93 -18.97
C GLU A 516 -7.15 28.93 -17.81
N GLU A 517 -8.22 29.70 -17.67
CA GLU A 517 -8.26 30.86 -16.79
C GLU A 517 -8.08 30.46 -15.31
N GLY A 518 -7.07 31.05 -14.65
CA GLY A 518 -6.81 30.82 -13.23
C GLY A 518 -6.12 29.50 -12.91
N ALA A 519 -5.79 28.67 -13.92
CA ALA A 519 -5.13 27.37 -13.71
C ALA A 519 -3.74 27.55 -13.09
N VAL A 520 -2.92 28.41 -13.70
CA VAL A 520 -1.54 28.65 -13.26
C VAL A 520 -1.50 29.41 -11.94
N GLU A 521 -2.40 30.38 -11.75
CA GLU A 521 -2.56 31.16 -10.52
C GLU A 521 -2.93 30.24 -9.34
N ALA A 522 -3.84 29.30 -9.56
CA ALA A 522 -4.28 28.39 -8.52
C ALA A 522 -3.21 27.35 -8.17
N LEU A 523 -2.46 26.86 -9.16
CA LEU A 523 -1.27 26.01 -8.92
C LEU A 523 -0.20 26.79 -8.14
N ALA A 524 0.11 28.03 -8.52
CA ALA A 524 1.07 28.88 -7.82
C ALA A 524 0.66 29.15 -6.36
N ARG A 525 -0.64 29.39 -6.13
CA ARG A 525 -1.19 29.55 -4.78
C ARG A 525 -1.10 28.26 -3.96
N LEU A 526 -1.40 27.11 -4.55
CA LEU A 526 -1.29 25.81 -3.88
C LEU A 526 0.17 25.47 -3.54
N LEU A 527 1.13 25.86 -4.39
CA LEU A 527 2.56 25.74 -4.09
C LEU A 527 2.99 26.57 -2.87
N GLY A 528 2.37 27.74 -2.66
CA GLY A 528 2.62 28.57 -1.48
C GLY A 528 1.96 28.04 -0.20
N LEU A 529 0.66 27.73 -0.29
CA LEU A 529 -0.22 27.55 0.88
C LEU A 529 -0.71 26.12 1.11
N GLY A 530 -0.46 25.19 0.19
CA GLY A 530 -0.93 23.80 0.26
C GLY A 530 -0.18 22.95 1.28
N THR A 531 -0.65 21.71 1.48
CA THR A 531 0.09 20.71 2.27
C THR A 531 1.34 20.26 1.51
N SER A 532 2.22 19.48 2.15
CA SER A 532 3.39 18.91 1.48
C SER A 532 3.03 18.13 0.19
N ARG A 533 1.90 17.43 0.18
CA ARG A 533 1.38 16.73 -1.01
C ARG A 533 0.94 17.73 -2.07
N GLY A 534 0.06 18.67 -1.71
CA GLY A 534 -0.43 19.70 -2.63
C GLY A 534 0.68 20.54 -3.25
N LYS A 535 1.72 20.87 -2.49
CA LYS A 535 2.90 21.59 -2.99
C LYS A 535 3.68 20.78 -4.00
N LYS A 536 3.85 19.47 -3.76
CA LYS A 536 4.53 18.55 -4.67
C LYS A 536 3.78 18.45 -6.00
N ASP A 537 2.48 18.19 -5.95
CA ASP A 537 1.67 18.10 -7.17
C ASP A 537 1.65 19.44 -7.95
N ALA A 538 1.53 20.56 -7.24
CA ALA A 538 1.56 21.88 -7.84
C ALA A 538 2.90 22.23 -8.51
N VAL A 539 4.03 22.01 -7.83
CA VAL A 539 5.36 22.30 -8.40
C VAL A 539 5.65 21.41 -9.61
N THR A 540 5.25 20.14 -9.58
CA THR A 540 5.48 19.22 -10.70
C THR A 540 4.59 19.57 -11.89
N ALA A 541 3.34 19.98 -11.68
CA ALA A 541 2.50 20.54 -12.74
C ALA A 541 3.14 21.79 -13.36
N LEU A 542 3.57 22.77 -12.55
CA LEU A 542 4.23 23.98 -13.03
C LEU A 542 5.54 23.68 -13.78
N PHE A 543 6.33 22.71 -13.29
CA PHE A 543 7.52 22.22 -13.98
C PHE A 543 7.16 21.67 -15.36
N ASN A 544 6.16 20.80 -15.47
CA ASN A 544 5.72 20.25 -16.74
C ASN A 544 5.24 21.34 -17.70
N LEU A 545 4.44 22.29 -17.22
CA LEU A 545 3.97 23.42 -18.03
C LEU A 545 5.13 24.29 -18.54
N SER A 546 6.18 24.49 -17.74
CA SER A 546 7.36 25.27 -18.13
C SER A 546 8.21 24.64 -19.25
N THR A 547 8.00 23.36 -19.55
CA THR A 547 8.67 22.70 -20.68
C THR A 547 8.17 23.19 -22.05
N HIS A 548 6.98 23.81 -22.09
CA HIS A 548 6.43 24.44 -23.29
C HIS A 548 6.77 25.94 -23.28
N THR A 549 7.53 26.41 -24.26
CA THR A 549 8.11 27.77 -24.25
C THR A 549 7.07 28.88 -24.24
N ASP A 550 5.95 28.68 -24.93
CA ASP A 550 4.86 29.67 -25.02
C ASP A 550 4.19 29.96 -23.67
N ASN A 551 4.30 29.04 -22.70
CA ASN A 551 3.66 29.19 -21.40
C ASN A 551 4.38 30.21 -20.51
N CYS A 552 5.60 30.62 -20.87
CA CYS A 552 6.44 31.48 -20.05
C CYS A 552 5.76 32.81 -19.67
N ALA A 553 5.18 33.51 -20.65
CA ALA A 553 4.49 34.77 -20.40
C ALA A 553 3.32 34.60 -19.41
N ARG A 554 2.49 33.59 -19.64
CA ARG A 554 1.35 33.29 -18.76
C ARG A 554 1.78 32.91 -17.35
N MET A 555 2.86 32.12 -17.21
CA MET A 555 3.42 31.77 -15.90
C MET A 555 3.94 32.98 -15.13
N ILE A 556 4.46 33.99 -15.82
CA ILE A 556 4.88 35.25 -15.20
C ILE A 556 3.65 36.04 -14.73
N GLU A 557 2.68 36.26 -15.62
CA GLU A 557 1.43 37.00 -15.34
C GLU A 557 0.66 36.40 -14.15
N ALA A 558 0.58 35.07 -14.09
CA ALA A 558 -0.10 34.32 -13.04
C ALA A 558 0.67 34.28 -11.70
N GLY A 559 1.85 34.90 -11.61
CA GLY A 559 2.67 34.92 -10.39
C GLY A 559 3.38 33.60 -10.07
N ALA A 560 3.47 32.65 -11.01
CA ALA A 560 4.13 31.37 -10.78
C ALA A 560 5.63 31.53 -10.51
N VAL A 561 6.29 32.52 -11.14
CA VAL A 561 7.72 32.81 -10.89
C VAL A 561 8.01 33.09 -9.42
N LYS A 562 7.22 33.99 -8.80
CA LYS A 562 7.35 34.31 -7.38
C LYS A 562 7.11 33.09 -6.49
N ALA A 563 6.09 32.28 -6.79
CA ALA A 563 5.80 31.05 -6.06
C ALA A 563 6.95 30.03 -6.16
N LEU A 564 7.53 29.84 -7.35
CA LEU A 564 8.67 28.96 -7.58
C LEU A 564 9.94 29.43 -6.85
N VAL A 565 10.21 30.74 -6.85
CA VAL A 565 11.34 31.32 -6.11
C VAL A 565 11.18 31.07 -4.61
N ASN A 566 10.00 31.28 -4.05
CA ASN A 566 9.72 30.99 -2.65
C ASN A 566 9.86 29.49 -2.33
N ALA A 567 9.51 28.60 -3.27
CA ALA A 567 9.61 27.15 -3.11
C ALA A 567 11.06 26.63 -3.08
N LEU A 568 12.06 27.41 -3.50
CA LEU A 568 13.47 27.04 -3.37
C LEU A 568 13.92 26.85 -1.91
N GLY A 569 13.24 27.49 -0.96
CA GLY A 569 13.50 27.33 0.47
C GLY A 569 12.83 26.10 1.10
N ASN A 570 12.07 25.31 0.34
CA ASN A 570 11.35 24.14 0.85
C ASN A 570 12.04 22.85 0.35
N GLU A 571 12.60 22.08 1.28
CA GLU A 571 13.37 20.86 0.96
C GLU A 571 12.60 19.86 0.08
N VAL A 572 11.28 19.76 0.24
CA VAL A 572 10.45 18.76 -0.48
C VAL A 572 10.25 19.10 -1.95
N VAL A 573 10.22 20.39 -2.31
CA VAL A 573 9.83 20.87 -3.66
C VAL A 573 10.90 21.72 -4.36
N SER A 574 12.01 21.97 -3.68
CA SER A 574 13.07 22.86 -4.15
C SER A 574 13.75 22.39 -5.45
N GLU A 575 13.86 21.07 -5.68
CA GLU A 575 14.47 20.52 -6.90
C GLU A 575 13.61 20.81 -8.14
N GLU A 576 12.32 20.51 -8.08
CA GLU A 576 11.35 20.79 -9.14
C GLU A 576 11.20 22.29 -9.38
N ALA A 577 11.19 23.09 -8.31
CA ALA A 577 11.13 24.54 -8.41
C ALA A 577 12.36 25.10 -9.15
N ALA A 578 13.57 24.65 -8.79
CA ALA A 578 14.80 25.02 -9.48
C ALA A 578 14.79 24.56 -10.95
N GLY A 579 14.24 23.37 -11.21
CA GLY A 579 14.06 22.85 -12.57
C GLY A 579 13.15 23.72 -13.43
N ALA A 580 12.02 24.16 -12.87
CA ALA A 580 11.04 25.00 -13.58
C ALA A 580 11.65 26.38 -13.87
N LEU A 581 12.31 26.98 -12.87
CA LEU A 581 13.02 28.24 -13.05
C LEU A 581 14.10 28.13 -14.13
N ALA A 582 14.89 27.04 -14.15
CA ALA A 582 15.91 26.81 -15.17
C ALA A 582 15.36 26.69 -16.60
N LEU A 583 14.08 26.35 -16.76
CA LEU A 583 13.39 26.36 -18.05
C LEU A 583 12.83 27.75 -18.39
N ILE A 584 12.21 28.42 -17.42
CA ILE A 584 11.63 29.77 -17.58
C ILE A 584 12.70 30.79 -18.01
N VAL A 585 13.87 30.78 -17.36
CA VAL A 585 14.95 31.75 -17.65
C VAL A 585 15.57 31.58 -19.03
N ARG A 586 15.28 30.50 -19.76
CA ARG A 586 15.74 30.34 -21.16
C ARG A 586 15.05 31.32 -22.10
N GLN A 587 13.91 31.88 -21.69
CA GLN A 587 13.23 32.95 -22.40
C GLN A 587 13.67 34.30 -21.83
N PRO A 588 13.95 35.32 -22.66
CA PRO A 588 14.38 36.64 -22.17
C PRO A 588 13.41 37.27 -21.16
N VAL A 589 12.10 37.22 -21.43
CA VAL A 589 11.05 37.71 -20.52
C VAL A 589 11.04 36.96 -19.19
N GLY A 590 11.32 35.65 -19.20
CA GLY A 590 11.44 34.82 -18.01
C GLY A 590 12.70 35.12 -17.21
N ALA A 591 13.84 35.34 -17.88
CA ALA A 591 15.09 35.74 -17.23
C ALA A 591 14.95 37.10 -16.53
N GLU A 592 14.28 38.06 -17.17
CA GLU A 592 13.98 39.37 -16.59
C GLU A 592 13.06 39.23 -15.37
N ALA A 593 11.96 38.47 -15.48
CA ALA A 593 11.03 38.26 -14.38
C ALA A 593 11.69 37.58 -13.17
N VAL A 594 12.45 36.51 -13.38
CA VAL A 594 13.19 35.82 -12.32
C VAL A 594 14.29 36.72 -11.72
N GLY A 595 14.96 37.54 -12.52
CA GLY A 595 15.99 38.47 -12.05
C GLY A 595 15.46 39.63 -11.18
N LYS A 596 14.17 39.96 -11.30
CA LYS A 596 13.47 40.94 -10.46
C LYS A 596 13.16 40.40 -9.06
N GLU A 597 12.99 39.09 -8.91
CA GLU A 597 12.74 38.45 -7.61
C GLU A 597 13.99 38.43 -6.73
N GLU A 598 13.93 39.09 -5.57
CA GLU A 598 15.07 39.28 -4.67
C GLU A 598 15.66 37.95 -4.17
N MET A 599 14.78 36.98 -3.88
CA MET A 599 15.17 35.68 -3.34
C MET A 599 15.59 34.66 -4.41
N ALA A 600 15.52 35.01 -5.70
CA ALA A 600 15.87 34.07 -6.78
C ALA A 600 17.34 33.66 -6.75
N VAL A 601 18.25 34.64 -6.74
CA VAL A 601 19.69 34.37 -6.71
C VAL A 601 20.11 33.69 -5.38
N PRO A 602 19.74 34.21 -4.19
CA PRO A 602 20.04 33.54 -2.92
C PRO A 602 19.52 32.10 -2.85
N GLY A 603 18.28 31.85 -3.29
CA GLY A 603 17.67 30.51 -3.30
C GLY A 603 18.41 29.55 -4.21
N LEU A 604 18.78 29.97 -5.42
CA LEU A 604 19.56 29.15 -6.36
C LEU A 604 20.98 28.87 -5.84
N ILE A 605 21.62 29.83 -5.18
CA ILE A 605 22.92 29.62 -4.51
C ILE A 605 22.78 28.63 -3.34
N GLY A 606 21.70 28.71 -2.56
CA GLY A 606 21.35 27.72 -1.55
C GLY A 606 21.23 26.31 -2.13
N MET A 607 20.53 26.17 -3.27
CA MET A 607 20.40 24.90 -3.98
C MET A 607 21.73 24.35 -4.50
N MET A 608 22.65 25.21 -4.96
CA MET A 608 24.00 24.78 -5.33
C MET A 608 24.78 24.19 -4.13
N ARG A 609 24.52 24.69 -2.92
CA ARG A 609 25.21 24.25 -1.69
C ARG A 609 24.65 22.91 -1.21
N CYS A 610 23.34 22.85 -0.97
CA CYS A 610 22.70 21.76 -0.22
C CYS A 610 21.79 20.85 -1.07
N GLY A 611 21.57 21.14 -2.35
CA GLY A 611 20.66 20.36 -3.20
C GLY A 611 21.20 18.99 -3.61
N THR A 612 20.32 18.15 -4.17
CA THR A 612 20.70 16.90 -4.86
C THR A 612 21.60 17.20 -6.07
N PRO A 613 22.29 16.20 -6.66
CA PRO A 613 23.06 16.42 -7.90
C PRO A 613 22.24 17.07 -9.02
N ARG A 614 20.95 16.72 -9.13
CA ARG A 614 20.01 17.30 -10.11
C ARG A 614 19.58 18.72 -9.73
N GLY A 615 19.28 18.96 -8.46
CA GLY A 615 18.99 20.31 -7.93
C GLY A 615 20.16 21.28 -8.16
N LYS A 616 21.39 20.84 -7.89
CA LYS A 616 22.61 21.61 -8.16
C LYS A 616 22.80 21.90 -9.65
N GLU A 617 22.55 20.91 -10.51
CA GLU A 617 22.60 21.09 -11.96
C GLU A 617 21.58 22.14 -12.45
N ASN A 618 20.34 22.03 -11.99
CA ASN A 618 19.27 22.98 -12.33
C ASN A 618 19.61 24.40 -11.85
N ALA A 619 20.12 24.52 -10.62
CA ALA A 619 20.50 25.81 -10.06
C ALA A 619 21.61 26.52 -10.86
N VAL A 620 22.68 25.80 -11.22
CA VAL A 620 23.75 26.38 -12.06
C VAL A 620 23.25 26.71 -13.46
N ALA A 621 22.38 25.87 -14.03
CA ALA A 621 21.78 26.15 -15.33
C ALA A 621 20.95 27.44 -15.30
N ALA A 622 20.13 27.64 -14.26
CA ALA A 622 19.34 28.84 -14.09
C ALA A 622 20.22 30.09 -13.93
N LEU A 623 21.22 30.04 -13.04
CA LEU A 623 22.14 31.17 -12.81
C LEU A 623 22.96 31.54 -14.06
N LEU A 624 23.41 30.55 -14.84
CA LEU A 624 24.10 30.80 -16.10
C LEU A 624 23.21 31.55 -17.09
N GLU A 625 21.95 31.16 -17.19
CA GLU A 625 21.04 31.74 -18.15
C GLU A 625 20.56 33.14 -17.71
N LEU A 626 20.36 33.36 -16.41
CA LEU A 626 20.17 34.69 -15.84
C LEU A 626 21.32 35.64 -16.20
N CYS A 627 22.57 35.17 -16.15
CA CYS A 627 23.71 35.97 -16.55
C CYS A 627 23.76 36.30 -18.05
N ARG A 628 23.12 35.49 -18.90
CA ARG A 628 23.11 35.66 -20.36
C ARG A 628 21.97 36.56 -20.82
N SER A 629 20.79 36.38 -20.23
CA SER A 629 19.53 36.92 -20.75
C SER A 629 18.82 37.85 -19.75
N GLY A 630 19.23 37.88 -18.48
CA GLY A 630 18.60 38.67 -17.40
C GLY A 630 19.10 40.11 -17.24
N GLY A 631 19.99 40.57 -18.12
CA GLY A 631 20.55 41.94 -18.10
C GLY A 631 21.68 42.16 -17.09
N ALA A 632 22.38 43.29 -17.22
CA ALA A 632 23.61 43.58 -16.49
C ALA A 632 23.45 43.59 -14.96
N ALA A 633 22.35 44.16 -14.46
CA ALA A 633 22.07 44.22 -13.02
C ALA A 633 21.89 42.82 -12.40
N THR A 634 21.17 41.92 -13.09
CA THR A 634 21.00 40.53 -12.64
C THR A 634 22.31 39.76 -12.69
N THR A 635 23.09 39.92 -13.77
CA THR A 635 24.45 39.35 -13.86
C THR A 635 25.32 39.81 -12.70
N GLU A 636 25.27 41.10 -12.34
CA GLU A 636 26.03 41.66 -11.23
C GLU A 636 25.60 41.06 -9.88
N LYS A 637 24.29 40.91 -9.63
CA LYS A 637 23.76 40.22 -8.45
C LYS A 637 24.28 38.78 -8.34
N VAL A 638 24.30 38.04 -9.45
CA VAL A 638 24.82 36.67 -9.47
C VAL A 638 26.32 36.65 -9.19
N VAL A 639 27.11 37.49 -9.86
CA VAL A 639 28.57 37.52 -9.69
C VAL A 639 28.98 38.00 -8.29
N LYS A 640 28.23 38.92 -7.67
CA LYS A 640 28.47 39.36 -6.29
C LYS A 640 27.91 38.40 -5.22
N ALA A 641 27.26 37.31 -5.62
CA ALA A 641 26.65 36.39 -4.66
C ALA A 641 27.72 35.69 -3.80
N PRO A 642 27.57 35.69 -2.47
CA PRO A 642 28.55 35.10 -1.57
C PRO A 642 28.68 33.60 -1.83
N ALA A 643 29.92 33.10 -1.70
CA ALA A 643 30.29 31.70 -1.91
C ALA A 643 30.13 31.15 -3.35
N LEU A 644 29.71 31.94 -4.35
CA LEU A 644 29.56 31.45 -5.73
C LEU A 644 30.86 30.85 -6.28
N ALA A 645 32.00 31.51 -6.10
CA ALA A 645 33.29 31.04 -6.60
C ALA A 645 33.68 29.66 -6.03
N GLY A 646 33.54 29.47 -4.71
CA GLY A 646 33.83 28.20 -4.04
C GLY A 646 32.86 27.09 -4.45
N LEU A 647 31.57 27.41 -4.62
CA LEU A 647 30.57 26.46 -5.09
C LEU A 647 30.80 26.05 -6.56
N LEU A 648 31.23 26.97 -7.42
CA LEU A 648 31.62 26.66 -8.80
C LEU A 648 32.83 25.72 -8.85
N GLN A 649 33.87 26.00 -8.05
CA GLN A 649 35.03 25.11 -7.95
C GLN A 649 34.61 23.72 -7.48
N SER A 650 33.82 23.63 -6.39
CA SER A 650 33.32 22.34 -5.88
C SER A 650 32.55 21.57 -6.96
N LEU A 651 31.65 22.23 -7.70
CA LEU A 651 30.86 21.60 -8.76
C LEU A 651 31.66 21.19 -9.99
N LEU A 652 32.78 21.85 -10.29
CA LEU A 652 33.70 21.44 -11.35
C LEU A 652 34.35 20.08 -11.06
N PHE A 653 34.54 19.73 -9.79
CA PHE A 653 35.11 18.44 -9.39
C PHE A 653 34.04 17.37 -9.07
N THR A 654 32.99 17.75 -8.34
CA THR A 654 32.00 16.82 -7.77
C THR A 654 30.70 16.73 -8.56
N GLY A 655 30.43 17.67 -9.47
CA GLY A 655 29.16 17.75 -10.18
C GLY A 655 29.00 16.71 -11.30
N THR A 656 27.76 16.54 -11.77
CA THR A 656 27.42 15.73 -12.96
C THR A 656 28.14 16.27 -14.20
N LYS A 657 28.23 15.46 -15.28
CA LYS A 657 28.81 15.92 -16.56
C LYS A 657 28.16 17.22 -17.07
N ARG A 658 26.85 17.39 -16.87
CA ARG A 658 26.13 18.60 -17.30
C ARG A 658 26.32 19.75 -16.31
N ALA A 659 26.27 19.50 -15.00
CA ALA A 659 26.60 20.50 -13.98
C ALA A 659 28.02 21.07 -14.18
N ARG A 660 29.04 20.23 -14.40
CA ARG A 660 30.43 20.66 -14.67
C ARG A 660 30.53 21.59 -15.88
N ARG A 661 29.91 21.23 -17.02
CA ARG A 661 29.91 22.06 -18.24
C ARG A 661 29.25 23.42 -18.01
N LYS A 662 28.15 23.45 -17.25
CA LYS A 662 27.43 24.68 -16.92
C LYS A 662 28.21 25.53 -15.91
N ALA A 663 28.81 24.92 -14.90
CA ALA A 663 29.68 25.58 -13.92
C ALA A 663 30.90 26.21 -14.60
N ALA A 664 31.58 25.50 -15.50
CA ALA A 664 32.69 26.05 -16.28
C ALA A 664 32.28 27.25 -17.14
N SER A 665 31.05 27.24 -17.66
CA SER A 665 30.53 28.35 -18.45
C SER A 665 30.18 29.56 -17.57
N LEU A 666 29.60 29.33 -16.39
CA LEU A 666 29.30 30.39 -15.43
C LEU A 666 30.58 30.99 -14.83
N ALA A 667 31.60 30.16 -14.55
CA ALA A 667 32.91 30.61 -14.10
C ALA A 667 33.61 31.54 -15.11
N ARG A 668 33.48 31.27 -16.42
CA ARG A 668 33.99 32.18 -17.47
C ARG A 668 33.28 33.53 -17.48
N VAL A 669 31.97 33.55 -17.21
CA VAL A 669 31.22 34.82 -17.10
C VAL A 669 31.66 35.60 -15.86
N PHE A 670 31.84 34.90 -14.74
CA PHE A 670 32.34 35.45 -13.48
C PHE A 670 33.73 36.10 -13.65
N GLN A 671 34.71 35.37 -14.20
CA GLN A 671 36.08 35.85 -14.44
C GLN A 671 36.14 37.08 -15.36
N ARG A 672 35.36 37.09 -16.45
CA ARG A 672 35.30 38.25 -17.36
C ARG A 672 34.82 39.51 -16.66
N ARG A 673 33.91 39.39 -15.69
CA ARG A 673 33.35 40.52 -14.95
C ARG A 673 34.28 41.00 -13.83
N GLU A 674 34.95 40.09 -13.12
CA GLU A 674 36.01 40.48 -12.15
C GLU A 674 37.15 41.23 -12.85
N ASN A 675 37.62 40.73 -13.99
CA ASN A 675 38.69 41.38 -14.76
C ASN A 675 38.25 42.75 -15.31
N ALA A 676 36.98 42.89 -15.73
CA ALA A 676 36.43 44.17 -16.16
C ALA A 676 36.28 45.18 -15.01
N ALA A 677 35.96 44.72 -13.80
CA ALA A 677 35.89 45.56 -12.61
C ALA A 677 37.28 46.04 -12.16
N MET A 678 38.32 45.20 -12.31
CA MET A 678 39.71 45.60 -12.03
C MET A 678 40.29 46.59 -13.04
N HIS A 679 39.82 46.62 -14.30
CA HIS A 679 40.27 47.59 -15.30
C HIS A 679 39.65 49.00 -15.15
N PHE A 680 38.55 49.16 -14.42
CA PHE A 680 37.92 50.47 -14.19
C PHE A 680 38.29 51.13 -12.83
N GLY A 681 39.01 50.41 -11.95
CA GLY A 681 39.31 50.83 -10.58
C GLY A 681 40.77 51.21 -10.28
N GLY A 682 41.64 51.36 -11.28
CA GLY A 682 43.08 51.53 -11.02
C GLY A 682 43.82 52.33 -12.08
N LEU A 683 43.64 53.66 -12.07
CA LEU A 683 44.66 54.58 -12.55
C LEU A 683 45.66 54.82 -11.41
N GLY A 684 46.90 54.37 -11.58
CA GLY A 684 48.05 54.89 -10.85
C GLY A 684 48.83 53.87 -10.02
N ALA A 685 49.86 53.29 -10.65
CA ALA A 685 51.20 52.96 -10.12
C ALA A 685 51.68 51.63 -10.72
N GLY A 686 52.50 51.72 -11.76
CA GLY A 686 53.15 50.56 -12.36
C GLY A 686 54.24 49.98 -11.48
N TYR A 687 54.63 48.73 -11.76
CA TYR A 687 56.01 48.32 -12.00
C TYR A 687 56.03 47.02 -12.85
N ALA A 688 56.88 47.08 -13.88
CA ALA A 688 57.37 46.12 -14.88
C ALA A 688 57.20 44.60 -14.58
N TYR A 689 57.02 43.73 -15.59
CA TYR A 689 57.99 43.47 -16.67
C TYR A 689 57.38 43.02 -18.02
N ALA A 690 57.76 43.77 -19.07
CA ALA A 690 58.17 43.42 -20.44
C ALA A 690 58.40 41.93 -20.78
N SER A 691 58.31 41.43 -22.02
CA SER A 691 58.00 41.95 -23.37
C SER A 691 58.09 40.75 -24.33
N ASN A 692 57.23 40.63 -25.36
CA ASN A 692 57.53 40.62 -26.80
C ASN A 692 56.45 39.74 -27.48
N SER A 693 55.90 39.94 -28.67
CA SER A 693 55.88 41.03 -29.66
C SER A 693 54.72 40.72 -30.63
N ALA A 694 54.14 41.77 -31.22
CA ALA A 694 53.25 41.75 -32.40
C ALA A 694 53.98 41.14 -33.64
N ALA A 695 53.37 40.80 -34.79
CA ALA A 695 52.28 41.46 -35.51
C ALA A 695 51.70 40.60 -36.66
N SER A 696 50.45 40.95 -37.05
CA SER A 696 49.82 41.01 -38.39
C SER A 696 49.90 39.79 -39.35
N ARG A 697 48.73 39.19 -39.68
CA ARG A 697 47.97 39.33 -40.95
C ARG A 697 48.75 38.87 -42.22
N ASP A 698 48.28 37.81 -42.89
CA ASP A 698 47.41 37.92 -44.07
C ASP A 698 47.02 36.56 -44.68
N SER A 699 45.99 36.64 -45.51
CA SER A 699 45.21 35.69 -46.31
C SER A 699 45.93 34.63 -47.17
N GLY A 700 45.21 33.54 -47.48
CA GLY A 700 45.19 32.96 -48.84
C GLY A 700 45.35 31.43 -48.99
N PHE A 701 44.26 30.78 -49.41
CA PHE A 701 44.11 29.63 -50.34
C PHE A 701 44.89 28.29 -50.21
N ALA A 702 44.08 27.22 -50.12
CA ALA A 702 44.08 25.94 -50.87
C ALA A 702 45.32 25.02 -50.92
N SER A 703 45.15 23.76 -50.47
CA SER A 703 45.20 22.54 -51.32
C SER A 703 45.05 21.24 -50.51
N ASP A 704 44.35 20.27 -51.10
CA ASP A 704 44.17 18.89 -50.66
C ASP A 704 45.48 18.12 -50.48
N VAL A 705 45.58 17.21 -49.50
CA VAL A 705 46.10 15.83 -49.65
C VAL A 705 45.48 14.89 -48.58
N SER A 706 45.16 13.69 -49.04
CA SER A 706 44.47 12.51 -48.49
C SER A 706 45.14 11.68 -47.36
N VAL A 707 44.29 11.19 -46.41
CA VAL A 707 44.00 9.78 -45.91
C VAL A 707 45.22 8.87 -45.51
N PRO A 708 45.21 8.00 -44.45
CA PRO A 708 44.10 7.16 -43.94
C PRO A 708 43.90 6.98 -42.41
N MET A 709 42.67 6.58 -42.07
CA MET A 709 42.28 5.89 -40.84
C MET A 709 42.63 4.40 -40.89
N SER A 710 43.03 3.84 -39.75
CA SER A 710 42.93 2.41 -39.46
C SER A 710 42.22 2.21 -38.12
N ILE A 711 41.08 1.53 -38.21
CA ILE A 711 40.20 1.07 -37.14
C ILE A 711 40.77 -0.22 -36.55
N SER A 712 40.74 -0.36 -35.22
CA SER A 712 40.80 -1.67 -34.57
C SER A 712 39.92 -1.69 -33.32
N VAL A 713 38.93 -2.58 -33.34
CA VAL A 713 38.06 -2.96 -32.21
C VAL A 713 38.43 -4.40 -31.85
N PRO A 714 38.63 -4.74 -30.57
CA PRO A 714 38.60 -6.12 -30.11
C PRO A 714 37.30 -6.39 -29.35
N VAL A 715 36.54 -7.39 -29.84
CA VAL A 715 35.56 -8.14 -29.07
C VAL A 715 36.21 -9.46 -28.68
N LEU A 716 36.14 -9.79 -27.40
CA LEU A 716 35.78 -11.12 -26.90
C LEU A 716 35.06 -10.93 -25.56
#